data_AF-A0A9D5BGS6-F1
#
_entry.id   AF-A0A9D5BGS6-F1
#
_cell.length_a   1.000
_cell.length_b   1.000
_cell.length_c   1.000
_cell.angle_alpha   90.00
_cell.angle_beta   90.00
_cell.angle_gamma   90.00
#
_symmetry.space_group_name_H-M   'P 1'
#
loop_
_entity.id
_entity.type
_entity.pdbx_description
1 polymer ?
#
loop_
_entity_poly.entity_id
_entity_poly.type
_entity_poly.pdbx_seq_one_letter_code
_entity_poly.pdbx_strand_id
1 'polypeptide(L)'
;MVEMHEMVPGKRFDRYHELGQHAFGKKLGLYIVVPQQLVVEVATNIVYMVTGGTSLKKFHDSVCPSCKNIKLTYFIMIFASVHFVLSHLPDFNSISGVSLAAAVMSFSYSTISWAASIDKGVQKNVEYGYKSHSTAGTVFDFFNTLGTVAFAYAGHNVVLEIQATIPSSPEKPSKVPMWRGVVVAYIVVALCYFPVAFIGYWIFGNDVNGDILISLEKPVWLIAMANMFVVIHVIGSYQIYAMPVFDMIETLLVKKMKFEPTTPLRFIVRNVYVALTMFIAITFPFFDGLLGFFGGFAFAPTTYFLPCIMWLIIYKPRKFGLSWWTNWMVEMHEMVPGKRFDRYHELGQHAFGKKLGLYIVVPQQLVVEVATNIVYMVTGGTSLKKFHDSVCPSCKNIKLTYFIMIFASVHFVLSHLPDFNSISGVSLAAAVMSFSYSTISWAASIDKGVQKNVEYGYKSHSTAGTVFDFFNALGTVAFAYAGHNVVLEIQATIPSSPEKPSKVPMWRGVVVAYIVVALCYFPVAFIGYWIFGNDVNGDILISLEKPVWLIAMANMFVVIHVIGSYQIYAMPVFDMIETLLVKKMKFEPTTPLRFIVRNVYVALTMFIAITFPFFDGLLGFFGGFAFAPTTYFLPCIMWLIIYKPRKFGLSWWTNWICIVLGLCLMILSPIGGLRTIIIQAKTYKFYS
;
A
#
# COMPACT_ATOMS: atom_id res chain seq x y z
N MET A 1 16.69 15.71 -2.64
CA MET A 1 15.96 16.37 -3.75
C MET A 1 16.79 17.47 -4.40
N VAL A 2 17.09 18.56 -3.69
CA VAL A 2 17.86 19.72 -4.21
C VAL A 2 19.16 19.34 -4.92
N GLU A 3 19.91 18.39 -4.36
CA GLU A 3 21.15 17.91 -4.97
C GLU A 3 20.92 17.08 -6.24
N MET A 4 19.85 16.28 -6.28
CA MET A 4 19.57 15.35 -7.39
C MET A 4 19.27 16.06 -8.71
N HIS A 5 18.75 17.29 -8.64
CA HIS A 5 18.45 18.13 -9.80
C HIS A 5 19.64 18.32 -10.75
N GLU A 6 20.86 18.40 -10.20
CA GLU A 6 22.12 18.63 -10.94
C GLU A 6 23.22 17.62 -10.54
N MET A 7 22.84 16.48 -9.98
CA MET A 7 23.80 15.49 -9.47
C MET A 7 24.60 14.81 -10.58
N VAL A 8 24.01 14.70 -11.77
CA VAL A 8 24.62 14.03 -12.92
C VAL A 8 25.34 15.09 -13.78
N PRO A 9 26.67 14.99 -13.99
CA PRO A 9 27.40 15.94 -14.80
C PRO A 9 26.79 16.11 -16.19
N GLY A 10 26.51 17.35 -16.58
CA GLY A 10 25.93 17.68 -17.89
C GLY A 10 24.43 17.37 -18.06
N LYS A 11 23.73 16.94 -16.99
CA LYS A 11 22.29 16.66 -17.05
C LYS A 11 21.55 17.32 -15.89
N ARG A 12 20.52 18.11 -16.25
CA ARG A 12 19.58 18.75 -15.32
C ARG A 12 18.26 17.98 -15.36
N PHE A 13 17.63 17.78 -14.19
CA PHE A 13 16.32 17.13 -14.06
C PHE A 13 15.30 18.16 -13.58
N ASP A 14 14.56 18.75 -14.52
CA ASP A 14 13.63 19.84 -14.23
C ASP A 14 12.25 19.33 -13.75
N ARG A 15 11.98 18.03 -13.97
CA ARG A 15 10.74 17.37 -13.56
C ARG A 15 11.01 16.13 -12.71
N TYR A 16 10.13 15.89 -11.75
CA TYR A 16 10.21 14.71 -10.87
C TYR A 16 10.16 13.37 -11.62
N HIS A 17 9.32 13.26 -12.65
CA HIS A 17 9.26 12.06 -13.49
C HIS A 17 10.53 11.83 -14.35
N GLU A 18 11.25 12.87 -14.77
CA GLU A 18 12.51 12.72 -15.52
C GLU A 18 13.60 12.12 -14.64
N LEU A 19 13.66 12.57 -13.38
CA LEU A 19 14.54 12.00 -12.37
C LEU A 19 14.18 10.53 -12.12
N GLY A 20 12.87 10.22 -12.05
CA GLY A 20 12.36 8.85 -11.92
C GLY A 20 12.73 7.95 -13.11
N GLN A 21 12.58 8.45 -14.33
CA GLN A 21 12.98 7.76 -15.55
C GLN A 21 14.49 7.49 -15.61
N HIS A 22 15.29 8.38 -15.02
CA HIS A 22 16.72 8.18 -14.94
C HIS A 22 17.10 7.14 -13.89
N ALA A 23 16.48 7.19 -12.71
CA ALA A 23 16.71 6.23 -11.63
C ALA A 23 16.23 4.82 -12.01
N PHE A 24 14.97 4.67 -12.43
CA PHE A 24 14.34 3.36 -12.63
C PHE A 24 14.30 2.90 -14.09
N GLY A 25 14.76 3.73 -15.03
CA GLY A 25 14.66 3.51 -16.47
C GLY A 25 13.38 4.10 -17.09
N LYS A 26 13.40 4.42 -18.39
CA LYS A 26 12.37 5.21 -19.10
C LYS A 26 10.91 4.79 -18.85
N LYS A 27 10.62 3.48 -18.88
CA LYS A 27 9.26 2.97 -18.71
C LYS A 27 8.88 2.82 -17.24
N LEU A 28 9.72 2.16 -16.45
CA LEU A 28 9.42 1.86 -15.04
C LEU A 28 9.39 3.15 -14.20
N GLY A 29 10.27 4.11 -14.48
CA GLY A 29 10.26 5.40 -13.80
C GLY A 29 8.95 6.17 -14.02
N LEU A 30 8.35 6.12 -15.21
CA LEU A 30 7.03 6.70 -15.44
C LEU A 30 5.96 5.97 -14.61
N TYR A 31 5.92 4.64 -14.63
CA TYR A 31 4.89 3.88 -13.92
C TYR A 31 4.97 3.99 -12.39
N ILE A 32 6.15 4.25 -11.83
CA ILE A 32 6.31 4.45 -10.39
C ILE A 32 6.03 5.90 -10.02
N VAL A 33 6.65 6.85 -10.72
CA VAL A 33 6.68 8.25 -10.28
C VAL A 33 5.42 9.02 -10.66
N VAL A 34 4.87 8.80 -11.86
CA VAL A 34 3.71 9.57 -12.35
C VAL A 34 2.44 9.32 -11.53
N PRO A 35 2.02 8.06 -11.26
CA PRO A 35 0.82 7.83 -10.46
C PRO A 35 0.97 8.40 -9.05
N GLN A 36 2.14 8.23 -8.45
CA GLN A 36 2.41 8.70 -7.10
C GLN A 36 2.38 10.23 -7.01
N GLN A 37 3.02 10.92 -7.97
CA GLN A 37 3.00 12.38 -8.07
C GLN A 37 1.59 12.92 -8.30
N LEU A 38 0.82 12.29 -9.21
CA LEU A 38 -0.57 12.67 -9.47
C LEU A 38 -1.45 12.53 -8.22
N VAL A 39 -1.33 11.42 -7.50
CA VAL A 39 -2.10 11.18 -6.28
C VAL A 39 -1.79 12.25 -5.23
N VAL A 40 -0.53 12.61 -5.04
CA VAL A 40 -0.13 13.67 -4.10
C VAL A 40 -0.70 15.03 -4.49
N GLU A 41 -0.49 15.46 -5.73
CA GLU A 41 -0.88 16.80 -6.18
C GLU A 41 -2.39 16.98 -6.20
N VAL A 42 -3.13 15.97 -6.67
CA VAL A 42 -4.61 15.96 -6.65
C VAL A 42 -5.14 15.95 -5.21
N ALA A 43 -4.60 15.09 -4.35
CA ALA A 43 -5.00 15.02 -2.94
C ALA A 43 -4.82 16.36 -2.22
N THR A 44 -3.67 17.00 -2.42
CA THR A 44 -3.35 18.31 -1.83
C THR A 44 -4.36 19.37 -2.26
N ASN A 45 -4.66 19.41 -3.56
CA ASN A 45 -5.62 20.36 -4.11
C ASN A 45 -7.05 20.13 -3.60
N ILE A 46 -7.44 18.88 -3.33
CA ILE A 46 -8.72 18.57 -2.67
C ILE A 46 -8.73 19.10 -1.24
N VAL A 47 -7.67 18.86 -0.46
CA VAL A 47 -7.55 19.37 0.93
C VAL A 47 -7.63 20.89 0.94
N TYR A 48 -6.93 21.57 0.04
CA TYR A 48 -6.99 23.02 -0.11
C TYR A 48 -8.40 23.50 -0.50
N MET A 49 -9.10 22.80 -1.39
CA MET A 49 -10.47 23.13 -1.74
C MET A 49 -11.43 23.06 -0.52
N VAL A 50 -11.28 22.03 0.32
CA VAL A 50 -12.06 21.88 1.57
C VAL A 50 -11.68 22.95 2.60
N THR A 51 -10.39 23.22 2.75
CA THR A 51 -9.85 24.23 3.68
C THR A 51 -10.37 25.62 3.35
N GLY A 52 -10.23 26.03 2.09
CA GLY A 52 -10.71 27.34 1.62
C GLY A 52 -12.22 27.51 1.81
N GLY A 53 -13.02 26.48 1.50
CA GLY A 53 -14.46 26.49 1.73
C GLY A 53 -14.83 26.58 3.22
N THR A 54 -14.09 25.87 4.08
CA THR A 54 -14.32 25.86 5.54
C THR A 54 -14.00 27.21 6.16
N SER A 55 -12.86 27.80 5.82
CA SER A 55 -12.47 29.11 6.30
C SER A 55 -13.39 30.21 5.78
N LEU A 56 -13.84 30.12 4.52
CA LEU A 56 -14.80 31.09 3.96
C LEU A 56 -16.17 31.01 4.67
N LYS A 57 -16.64 29.79 4.99
CA LYS A 57 -17.84 29.60 5.81
C LYS A 57 -17.66 30.21 7.20
N LYS A 58 -16.53 29.94 7.86
CA LYS A 58 -16.25 30.45 9.22
C LYS A 58 -16.16 31.99 9.24
N PHE A 59 -15.58 32.59 8.19
CA PHE A 59 -15.59 34.03 7.98
C PHE A 59 -17.03 34.57 7.87
N HIS A 60 -17.87 33.99 7.00
CA HIS A 60 -19.27 34.37 6.86
C HIS A 60 -20.02 34.30 8.18
N ASP A 61 -19.88 33.19 8.91
CA ASP A 61 -20.58 32.96 10.18
C ASP A 61 -20.09 33.93 11.27
N SER A 62 -18.83 34.39 11.21
CA SER A 62 -18.26 35.36 12.14
C SER A 62 -18.72 36.80 11.85
N VAL A 63 -18.82 37.19 10.57
CA VAL A 63 -19.20 38.54 10.16
C VAL A 63 -20.71 38.76 10.21
N CYS A 64 -21.50 37.70 9.98
CA CYS A 64 -22.96 37.76 10.05
C CYS A 64 -23.55 36.61 10.87
N PRO A 65 -23.55 36.71 12.21
CA PRO A 65 -24.10 35.69 13.09
C PRO A 65 -25.61 35.45 12.89
N SER A 66 -26.33 36.48 12.43
CA SER A 66 -27.78 36.45 12.19
C SER A 66 -28.16 36.03 10.76
N CYS A 67 -27.18 35.72 9.90
CA CYS A 67 -27.44 35.28 8.52
C CYS A 67 -27.96 33.84 8.47
N LYS A 68 -28.62 33.51 7.36
CA LYS A 68 -29.09 32.14 7.10
C LYS A 68 -27.89 31.18 7.08
N ASN A 69 -27.98 30.04 7.76
CA ASN A 69 -26.94 29.02 7.76
C ASN A 69 -26.85 28.37 6.37
N ILE A 70 -25.80 28.72 5.61
CA ILE A 70 -25.53 28.20 4.26
C ILE A 70 -24.67 26.93 4.38
N LYS A 71 -24.97 25.91 3.57
CA LYS A 71 -24.21 24.65 3.57
C LYS A 71 -22.76 24.89 3.11
N LEU A 72 -21.80 24.18 3.73
CA LEU A 72 -20.37 24.23 3.39
C LEU A 72 -20.09 24.00 1.90
N THR A 73 -20.88 23.15 1.23
CA THR A 73 -20.76 22.84 -0.20
C THR A 73 -20.81 24.10 -1.08
N TYR A 74 -21.63 25.09 -0.74
CA TYR A 74 -21.71 26.34 -1.50
C TYR A 74 -20.44 27.18 -1.34
N PHE A 75 -19.87 27.22 -0.14
CA PHE A 75 -18.60 27.92 0.09
C PHE A 75 -17.43 27.26 -0.63
N ILE A 76 -17.42 25.92 -0.71
CA ILE A 76 -16.46 25.17 -1.54
C ILE A 76 -16.62 25.55 -3.02
N MET A 77 -17.85 25.66 -3.54
CA MET A 77 -18.09 26.10 -4.93
C MET A 77 -17.65 27.55 -5.17
N ILE A 78 -17.92 28.46 -4.22
CA ILE A 78 -17.46 29.86 -4.31
C ILE A 78 -15.94 29.90 -4.34
N PHE A 79 -15.27 29.15 -3.46
CA PHE A 79 -13.82 29.06 -3.45
C PHE A 79 -13.28 28.48 -4.77
N ALA A 80 -13.90 27.42 -5.30
CA ALA A 80 -13.53 26.82 -6.58
C ALA A 80 -13.67 27.79 -7.78
N SER A 81 -14.63 28.72 -7.74
CA SER A 81 -14.83 29.73 -8.81
C SER A 81 -13.58 30.57 -9.06
N VAL A 82 -12.82 30.89 -8.01
CA VAL A 82 -11.54 31.61 -8.11
C VAL A 82 -10.50 30.75 -8.83
N HIS A 83 -10.48 29.44 -8.57
CA HIS A 83 -9.55 28.51 -9.20
C HIS A 83 -9.83 28.27 -10.67
N PHE A 84 -11.09 28.31 -11.10
CA PHE A 84 -11.42 28.30 -12.52
C PHE A 84 -10.74 29.47 -13.23
N VAL A 85 -10.78 30.68 -12.67
CA VAL A 85 -10.09 31.86 -13.25
C VAL A 85 -8.57 31.68 -13.20
N LEU A 86 -8.01 31.41 -12.02
CA LEU A 86 -6.56 31.36 -11.82
C LEU A 86 -5.87 30.17 -12.51
N SER A 87 -6.61 29.10 -12.84
CA SER A 87 -6.06 27.97 -13.61
C SER A 87 -5.55 28.37 -14.99
N HIS A 88 -5.96 29.53 -15.52
CA HIS A 88 -5.52 30.05 -16.81
C HIS A 88 -4.16 30.74 -16.79
N LEU A 89 -3.53 30.88 -15.61
CA LEU A 89 -2.19 31.44 -15.50
C LEU A 89 -1.18 30.54 -16.24
N PRO A 90 -0.23 31.11 -17.03
CA PRO A 90 0.56 30.32 -17.98
C PRO A 90 1.60 29.41 -17.32
N ASP A 91 2.27 29.88 -16.26
CA ASP A 91 3.44 29.21 -15.66
C ASP A 91 3.69 29.58 -14.18
N PHE A 92 4.70 28.95 -13.57
CA PHE A 92 5.12 29.20 -12.18
C PHE A 92 5.57 30.64 -11.90
N ASN A 93 6.11 31.36 -12.89
CA ASN A 93 6.54 32.75 -12.72
C ASN A 93 5.34 33.67 -12.59
N SER A 94 4.25 33.37 -13.32
CA SER A 94 3.01 34.14 -13.26
C SER A 94 2.26 34.03 -11.91
N ILE A 95 2.55 32.99 -11.11
CA ILE A 95 1.98 32.82 -9.75
C ILE A 95 2.90 33.29 -8.63
N SER A 96 4.10 33.79 -8.93
CA SER A 96 5.10 34.18 -7.91
C SER A 96 4.56 35.22 -6.91
N GLY A 97 3.81 36.23 -7.38
CA GLY A 97 3.16 37.22 -6.52
C GLY A 97 2.07 36.62 -5.62
N VAL A 98 1.27 35.69 -6.17
CA VAL A 98 0.22 34.98 -5.42
C VAL A 98 0.84 34.05 -4.37
N SER A 99 1.93 33.37 -4.70
CA SER A 99 2.69 32.51 -3.80
C SER A 99 3.35 33.29 -2.65
N LEU A 100 3.93 34.47 -2.94
CA LEU A 100 4.50 35.34 -1.91
C LEU A 100 3.41 35.84 -0.94
N ALA A 101 2.28 36.31 -1.49
CA ALA A 101 1.14 36.71 -0.67
C ALA A 101 0.67 35.55 0.21
N ALA A 102 0.57 34.34 -0.34
CA ALA A 102 0.18 33.15 0.38
C ALA A 102 1.12 32.81 1.55
N ALA A 103 2.45 32.94 1.36
CA ALA A 103 3.44 32.74 2.41
C ALA A 103 3.34 33.80 3.54
N VAL A 104 3.10 35.07 3.20
CA VAL A 104 2.89 36.13 4.21
C VAL A 104 1.61 35.89 4.99
N MET A 105 0.54 35.49 4.33
CA MET A 105 -0.74 35.17 4.98
C MET A 105 -0.61 33.97 5.92
N SER A 106 0.19 32.95 5.57
CA SER A 106 0.40 31.78 6.43
C SER A 106 1.12 32.09 7.74
N PHE A 107 2.12 32.97 7.69
CA PHE A 107 2.75 33.50 8.88
C PHE A 107 1.80 34.37 9.71
N SER A 108 0.95 35.15 9.04
CA SER A 108 0.02 36.08 9.69
C SER A 108 -1.08 35.34 10.46
N TYR A 109 -1.81 34.41 9.83
CA TYR A 109 -2.88 33.70 10.53
C TYR A 109 -2.35 32.74 11.60
N SER A 110 -1.18 32.13 11.41
CA SER A 110 -0.59 31.29 12.47
C SER A 110 -0.22 32.12 13.70
N THR A 111 0.34 33.32 13.49
CA THR A 111 0.62 34.28 14.56
C THR A 111 -0.65 34.68 15.30
N ILE A 112 -1.71 35.01 14.55
CA ILE A 112 -3.01 35.33 15.11
C ILE A 112 -3.57 34.15 15.92
N SER A 113 -3.49 32.92 15.38
CA SER A 113 -4.03 31.72 16.02
C SER A 113 -3.44 31.47 17.40
N TRP A 114 -2.10 31.47 17.52
CA TRP A 114 -1.49 31.20 18.82
C TRP A 114 -1.61 32.39 19.78
N ALA A 115 -1.53 33.63 19.30
CA ALA A 115 -1.71 34.83 20.12
C ALA A 115 -3.14 34.92 20.69
N ALA A 116 -4.16 34.67 19.87
CA ALA A 116 -5.56 34.63 20.30
C ALA A 116 -5.83 33.46 21.26
N SER A 117 -5.12 32.34 21.10
CA SER A 117 -5.20 31.21 22.04
C SER A 117 -4.64 31.58 23.42
N ILE A 118 -3.53 32.33 23.49
CA ILE A 118 -3.00 32.86 24.75
C ILE A 118 -3.99 33.82 25.41
N ASP A 119 -4.55 34.77 24.65
CA ASP A 119 -5.51 35.75 25.15
C ASP A 119 -6.78 35.09 25.73
N LYS A 120 -7.24 34.00 25.10
CA LYS A 120 -8.37 33.21 25.62
C LYS A 120 -8.10 32.59 27.00
N GLY A 121 -6.84 32.28 27.30
CA GLY A 121 -6.44 31.58 28.53
C GLY A 121 -6.89 30.12 28.57
N VAL A 122 -6.30 29.32 29.47
CA VAL A 122 -6.60 27.89 29.59
C VAL A 122 -8.07 27.69 29.94
N GLN A 123 -8.78 26.83 29.19
CA GLN A 123 -10.19 26.54 29.45
C GLN A 123 -10.38 25.86 30.83
N LYS A 124 -11.58 26.02 31.42
CA LYS A 124 -11.90 25.33 32.67
C LYS A 124 -12.16 23.84 32.37
N ASN A 125 -11.57 22.95 33.19
CA ASN A 125 -11.67 21.48 33.07
C ASN A 125 -11.03 20.88 31.80
N VAL A 126 -9.87 21.39 31.38
CA VAL A 126 -9.14 20.83 30.22
C VAL A 126 -8.54 19.47 30.57
N GLU A 127 -8.87 18.47 29.75
CA GLU A 127 -8.21 17.16 29.79
C GLU A 127 -7.02 17.12 28.83
N TYR A 128 -5.88 16.67 29.35
CA TYR A 128 -4.68 16.42 28.57
C TYR A 128 -4.46 14.91 28.46
N GLY A 129 -4.41 14.41 27.23
CA GLY A 129 -4.11 13.02 26.93
C GLY A 129 -4.41 12.67 25.49
N TYR A 130 -4.78 11.41 25.25
CA TYR A 130 -5.36 10.98 23.98
C TYR A 130 -6.85 11.27 23.98
N LYS A 131 -7.37 11.81 22.87
CA LYS A 131 -8.80 12.08 22.69
C LYS A 131 -9.63 10.80 22.71
N SER A 132 -9.07 9.69 22.23
CA SER A 132 -9.68 8.38 22.41
C SER A 132 -9.27 7.72 23.72
N HIS A 133 -10.24 7.38 24.55
CA HIS A 133 -10.04 6.57 25.76
C HIS A 133 -9.83 5.08 25.46
N SER A 134 -9.99 4.66 24.20
CA SER A 134 -9.68 3.29 23.77
C SER A 134 -8.25 3.21 23.26
N THR A 135 -7.51 2.14 23.61
CA THR A 135 -6.17 1.86 23.06
C THR A 135 -6.19 1.86 21.52
N ALA A 136 -7.31 1.42 20.97
CA ALA A 136 -7.61 1.31 19.57
C ALA A 136 -7.69 2.69 18.87
N GLY A 137 -8.54 3.59 19.35
CA GLY A 137 -8.60 4.95 18.84
C GLY A 137 -7.32 5.74 19.13
N THR A 138 -6.61 5.45 20.22
CA THR A 138 -5.28 6.03 20.48
C THR A 138 -4.28 5.63 19.38
N VAL A 139 -4.29 4.37 18.93
CA VAL A 139 -3.43 3.90 17.84
C VAL A 139 -3.85 4.51 16.49
N PHE A 140 -5.15 4.60 16.22
CA PHE A 140 -5.66 5.26 15.02
C PHE A 140 -5.26 6.73 14.98
N ASP A 141 -5.51 7.47 16.07
CA ASP A 141 -5.14 8.87 16.22
C ASP A 141 -3.63 9.06 16.04
N PHE A 142 -2.81 8.15 16.58
CA PHE A 142 -1.37 8.17 16.38
C PHE A 142 -0.98 8.05 14.90
N PHE A 143 -1.48 7.04 14.18
CA PHE A 143 -1.16 6.86 12.76
C PHE A 143 -1.75 7.95 11.87
N ASN A 144 -2.97 8.41 12.17
CA ASN A 144 -3.59 9.54 11.47
C ASN A 144 -2.75 10.81 11.68
N THR A 145 -2.24 11.03 12.90
CA THR A 145 -1.34 12.13 13.22
C THR A 145 -0.02 12.03 12.47
N LEU A 146 0.58 10.85 12.33
CA LEU A 146 1.77 10.66 11.48
C LEU A 146 1.50 11.07 10.03
N GLY A 147 0.31 10.75 9.52
CA GLY A 147 -0.16 11.23 8.22
C GLY A 147 -0.27 12.76 8.18
N THR A 148 -0.95 13.38 9.14
CA THR A 148 -1.11 14.83 9.20
C THR A 148 0.24 15.55 9.26
N VAL A 149 1.20 15.02 10.03
CA VAL A 149 2.59 15.52 10.06
C VAL A 149 3.26 15.36 8.70
N ALA A 150 3.13 14.20 8.06
CA ALA A 150 3.69 13.97 6.72
C ALA A 150 3.12 14.94 5.68
N PHE A 151 1.83 15.29 5.77
CA PHE A 151 1.20 16.31 4.94
C PHE A 151 1.71 17.71 5.27
N ALA A 152 1.80 18.07 6.56
CA ALA A 152 2.22 19.41 7.00
C ALA A 152 3.64 19.79 6.58
N TYR A 153 4.55 18.81 6.53
CA TYR A 153 5.94 18.99 6.08
C TYR A 153 6.16 18.54 4.64
N ALA A 154 5.09 18.44 3.86
CA ALA A 154 5.18 18.13 2.45
C ALA A 154 5.50 19.35 1.58
N GLY A 155 6.05 19.10 0.40
CA GLY A 155 6.52 20.13 -0.54
C GLY A 155 7.67 19.65 -1.42
N HIS A 156 8.31 18.54 -1.04
CA HIS A 156 9.43 17.94 -1.77
C HIS A 156 9.10 17.53 -3.21
N ASN A 157 7.84 17.20 -3.50
CA ASN A 157 7.37 16.76 -4.82
C ASN A 157 7.33 17.89 -5.86
N VAL A 158 7.36 19.17 -5.44
CA VAL A 158 7.43 20.34 -6.32
C VAL A 158 8.81 21.03 -6.30
N VAL A 159 9.76 20.55 -5.48
CA VAL A 159 11.07 21.18 -5.32
C VAL A 159 11.86 21.22 -6.64
N LEU A 160 11.78 20.18 -7.48
CA LEU A 160 12.51 20.18 -8.76
C LEU A 160 11.92 21.20 -9.72
N GLU A 161 10.60 21.28 -9.79
CA GLU A 161 9.86 22.19 -10.65
C GLU A 161 10.11 23.65 -10.23
N ILE A 162 10.20 23.92 -8.93
CA ILE A 162 10.60 25.25 -8.42
C ILE A 162 12.08 25.50 -8.71
N GLN A 163 12.97 24.52 -8.50
CA GLN A 163 14.41 24.67 -8.77
C GLN A 163 14.72 24.86 -10.26
N ALA A 164 13.89 24.30 -11.14
CA ALA A 164 13.95 24.48 -12.58
C ALA A 164 13.82 25.96 -12.99
N THR A 165 13.11 26.77 -12.19
CA THR A 165 12.96 28.23 -12.45
C THR A 165 14.21 29.04 -12.12
N ILE A 166 15.14 28.48 -11.32
CA ILE A 166 16.36 29.17 -10.92
C ILE A 166 17.42 29.03 -12.04
N PRO A 167 17.99 30.13 -12.55
CA PRO A 167 19.11 30.07 -13.50
C PRO A 167 20.29 29.30 -12.92
N SER A 168 20.90 28.42 -13.72
CA SER A 168 22.01 27.57 -13.27
C SER A 168 23.16 27.57 -14.28
N SER A 169 24.38 27.56 -13.76
CA SER A 169 25.62 27.39 -14.54
C SER A 169 26.61 26.51 -13.75
N PRO A 170 27.64 25.93 -14.38
CA PRO A 170 28.64 25.13 -13.68
C PRO A 170 29.33 25.88 -12.53
N GLU A 171 29.52 27.19 -12.67
CA GLU A 171 30.12 28.08 -11.65
C GLU A 171 29.13 28.51 -10.57
N LYS A 172 27.83 28.61 -10.92
CA LYS A 172 26.74 29.00 -10.02
C LYS A 172 25.59 27.99 -10.12
N PRO A 173 25.69 26.85 -9.41
CA PRO A 173 24.67 25.81 -9.47
C PRO A 173 23.41 26.22 -8.71
N SER A 174 22.23 25.92 -9.27
CA SER A 174 20.92 26.28 -8.68
C SER A 174 20.70 25.67 -7.29
N LYS A 175 21.41 24.59 -6.97
CA LYS A 175 21.32 23.91 -5.66
C LYS A 175 21.62 24.83 -4.47
N VAL A 176 22.53 25.80 -4.63
CA VAL A 176 22.99 26.66 -3.53
C VAL A 176 21.89 27.64 -3.09
N PRO A 177 21.32 28.49 -3.96
CA PRO A 177 20.19 29.34 -3.59
C PRO A 177 18.95 28.53 -3.18
N MET A 178 18.69 27.38 -3.84
CA MET A 178 17.58 26.51 -3.47
C MET A 178 17.72 25.97 -2.04
N TRP A 179 18.90 25.49 -1.64
CA TRP A 179 19.12 25.01 -0.27
C TRP A 179 18.88 26.13 0.75
N ARG A 180 19.40 27.34 0.50
CA ARG A 180 19.13 28.48 1.39
C ARG A 180 17.63 28.75 1.53
N GLY A 181 16.90 28.74 0.41
CA GLY A 181 15.43 28.91 0.40
C GLY A 181 14.71 27.82 1.18
N VAL A 182 15.09 26.54 0.97
CA VAL A 182 14.50 25.39 1.67
C VAL A 182 14.74 25.47 3.18
N VAL A 183 15.96 25.79 3.63
CA VAL A 183 16.25 25.95 5.07
C VAL A 183 15.36 27.04 5.68
N VAL A 184 15.26 28.21 5.04
CA VAL A 184 14.41 29.30 5.52
C VAL A 184 12.94 28.87 5.56
N ALA A 185 12.46 28.17 4.53
CA ALA A 185 11.09 27.67 4.47
C ALA A 185 10.78 26.72 5.65
N TYR A 186 11.67 25.77 5.95
CA TYR A 186 11.48 24.86 7.09
C TYR A 186 11.52 25.57 8.44
N ILE A 187 12.36 26.59 8.59
CA ILE A 187 12.38 27.42 9.80
C ILE A 187 11.04 28.16 9.95
N VAL A 188 10.53 28.78 8.87
CA VAL A 188 9.24 29.48 8.90
C VAL A 188 8.10 28.49 9.19
N VAL A 189 8.08 27.32 8.56
CA VAL A 189 7.08 26.26 8.84
C VAL A 189 7.14 25.87 10.31
N ALA A 190 8.32 25.61 10.88
CA ALA A 190 8.47 25.28 12.30
C ALA A 190 7.94 26.41 13.21
N LEU A 191 8.23 27.67 12.88
CA LEU A 191 7.74 28.85 13.60
C LEU A 191 6.22 29.05 13.49
N CYS A 192 5.58 28.61 12.40
CA CYS A 192 4.13 28.66 12.25
C CYS A 192 3.44 27.49 12.98
N TYR A 193 3.96 26.27 12.83
CA TYR A 193 3.30 25.05 13.31
C TYR A 193 3.51 24.79 14.80
N PHE A 194 4.74 24.87 15.31
CA PHE A 194 5.01 24.49 16.70
C PHE A 194 4.29 25.38 17.72
N PRO A 195 4.32 26.73 17.61
CA PRO A 195 3.59 27.58 18.55
C PRO A 195 2.09 27.30 18.53
N VAL A 196 1.48 27.18 17.35
CA VAL A 196 0.05 26.87 17.21
C VAL A 196 -0.30 25.52 17.82
N ALA A 197 0.52 24.49 17.58
CA ALA A 197 0.29 23.15 18.11
C ALA A 197 0.44 23.10 19.64
N PHE A 198 1.55 23.62 20.18
CA PHE A 198 1.83 23.58 21.62
C PHE A 198 0.87 24.47 22.41
N ILE A 199 0.65 25.71 21.97
CA ILE A 199 -0.24 26.64 22.67
C ILE A 199 -1.69 26.19 22.50
N GLY A 200 -2.08 25.74 21.30
CA GLY A 200 -3.41 25.21 21.07
C GLY A 200 -3.72 24.02 21.97
N TYR A 201 -2.84 23.03 22.03
CA TYR A 201 -3.02 21.89 22.92
C TYR A 201 -2.98 22.28 24.40
N TRP A 202 -2.11 23.24 24.78
CA TRP A 202 -2.05 23.71 26.16
C TRP A 202 -3.35 24.40 26.61
N ILE A 203 -3.98 25.16 25.73
CA ILE A 203 -5.18 25.95 26.04
C ILE A 203 -6.46 25.11 25.97
N PHE A 204 -6.56 24.20 25.00
CA PHE A 204 -7.78 23.46 24.66
C PHE A 204 -7.73 21.96 24.99
N GLY A 205 -6.54 21.39 25.24
CA GLY A 205 -6.36 19.94 25.47
C GLY A 205 -7.01 19.09 24.38
N ASN A 206 -7.76 18.06 24.79
CA ASN A 206 -8.46 17.12 23.89
C ASN A 206 -9.60 17.76 23.06
N ASP A 207 -10.11 18.93 23.48
CA ASP A 207 -11.21 19.63 22.80
C ASP A 207 -10.74 20.47 21.60
N VAL A 208 -9.43 20.53 21.36
CA VAL A 208 -8.88 21.22 20.19
C VAL A 208 -9.40 20.58 18.90
N ASN A 209 -9.91 21.41 17.99
CA ASN A 209 -10.26 20.99 16.63
C ASN A 209 -9.01 20.98 15.74
N GLY A 210 -8.99 20.17 14.68
CA GLY A 210 -7.86 20.11 13.75
C GLY A 210 -7.58 21.43 13.02
N ASP A 211 -8.58 22.31 12.91
CA ASP A 211 -8.38 23.74 12.67
C ASP A 211 -8.60 24.54 13.97
N ILE A 212 -7.51 25.10 14.51
CA ILE A 212 -7.53 25.87 15.75
C ILE A 212 -8.39 27.14 15.63
N LEU A 213 -8.55 27.73 14.43
CA LEU A 213 -9.38 28.90 14.23
C LEU A 213 -10.87 28.59 14.44
N ILE A 214 -11.27 27.32 14.34
CA ILE A 214 -12.62 26.87 14.67
C ILE A 214 -12.82 26.85 16.20
N SER A 215 -11.77 26.55 16.96
CA SER A 215 -11.78 26.44 18.44
C SER A 215 -11.78 27.81 19.14
N LEU A 216 -11.42 28.87 18.41
CA LEU A 216 -11.49 30.25 18.86
C LEU A 216 -12.88 30.84 18.59
N GLU A 217 -13.41 31.59 19.57
CA GLU A 217 -14.73 32.24 19.47
C GLU A 217 -14.66 33.77 19.60
N LYS A 218 -13.63 34.29 20.26
CA LYS A 218 -13.39 35.72 20.45
C LYS A 218 -11.88 36.01 20.41
N PRO A 219 -11.46 37.23 20.00
CA PRO A 219 -12.29 38.29 19.41
C PRO A 219 -12.71 37.97 17.96
N VAL A 220 -13.99 38.19 17.64
CA VAL A 220 -14.63 37.74 16.38
C VAL A 220 -13.98 38.35 15.13
N TRP A 221 -13.63 39.64 15.16
CA TRP A 221 -13.01 40.34 14.03
C TRP A 221 -11.64 39.75 13.68
N LEU A 222 -10.88 39.30 14.68
CA LEU A 222 -9.55 38.73 14.52
C LEU A 222 -9.63 37.33 13.90
N ILE A 223 -10.61 36.52 14.32
CA ILE A 223 -10.89 35.19 13.75
C ILE A 223 -11.40 35.32 12.31
N ALA A 224 -12.27 36.28 12.03
CA ALA A 224 -12.73 36.57 10.67
C ALA A 224 -11.54 36.93 9.75
N MET A 225 -10.66 37.82 10.21
CA MET A 225 -9.45 38.19 9.47
C MET A 225 -8.52 36.99 9.24
N ALA A 226 -8.26 36.17 10.26
CA ALA A 226 -7.42 34.98 10.15
C ALA A 226 -7.98 33.97 9.13
N ASN A 227 -9.30 33.75 9.12
CA ASN A 227 -9.94 32.88 8.14
C ASN A 227 -9.80 33.41 6.70
N MET A 228 -9.88 34.73 6.50
CA MET A 228 -9.61 35.32 5.18
C MET A 228 -8.15 35.18 4.76
N PHE A 229 -7.21 35.27 5.69
CA PHE A 229 -5.80 34.99 5.41
C PHE A 229 -5.58 33.52 5.02
N VAL A 230 -6.28 32.57 5.66
CA VAL A 230 -6.26 31.17 5.22
C VAL A 230 -6.80 31.03 3.80
N VAL A 231 -7.94 31.66 3.47
CA VAL A 231 -8.49 31.67 2.10
C VAL A 231 -7.45 32.15 1.09
N ILE A 232 -6.77 33.26 1.35
CA ILE A 232 -5.74 33.82 0.44
C ILE A 232 -4.53 32.88 0.33
N HIS A 233 -4.05 32.32 1.45
CA HIS A 233 -2.96 31.35 1.45
C HIS A 233 -3.30 30.15 0.57
N VAL A 234 -4.47 29.55 0.80
CA VAL A 234 -4.88 28.32 0.12
C VAL A 234 -5.14 28.55 -1.36
N ILE A 235 -5.57 29.75 -1.77
CA ILE A 235 -5.68 30.14 -3.19
C ILE A 235 -4.32 30.00 -3.90
N GLY A 236 -3.25 30.56 -3.30
CA GLY A 236 -1.91 30.48 -3.87
C GLY A 236 -1.34 29.07 -3.84
N SER A 237 -1.49 28.37 -2.72
CA SER A 237 -0.96 27.01 -2.54
C SER A 237 -1.61 26.00 -3.51
N TYR A 238 -2.92 26.10 -3.77
CA TYR A 238 -3.58 25.27 -4.78
C TYR A 238 -2.93 25.44 -6.17
N GLN A 239 -2.60 26.67 -6.59
CA GLN A 239 -2.00 26.88 -7.91
C GLN A 239 -0.62 26.24 -8.02
N ILE A 240 0.19 26.27 -6.95
CA ILE A 240 1.50 25.63 -6.91
C ILE A 240 1.40 24.13 -7.19
N TYR A 241 0.40 23.45 -6.62
CA TYR A 241 0.19 22.01 -6.79
C TYR A 241 -0.63 21.65 -8.04
N ALA A 242 -1.44 22.56 -8.59
CA ALA A 242 -2.19 22.32 -9.83
C ALA A 242 -1.31 22.40 -11.09
N MET A 243 -0.30 23.29 -11.10
CA MET A 243 0.56 23.51 -12.28
C MET A 243 1.27 22.25 -12.80
N PRO A 244 1.89 21.40 -11.96
CA PRO A 244 2.53 20.18 -12.44
C PRO A 244 1.51 19.19 -13.02
N VAL A 245 0.31 19.11 -12.46
CA VAL A 245 -0.77 18.26 -12.99
C VAL A 245 -1.24 18.75 -14.36
N PHE A 246 -1.40 20.07 -14.53
CA PHE A 246 -1.74 20.67 -15.83
C PHE A 246 -0.68 20.31 -16.88
N ASP A 247 0.59 20.54 -16.58
CA ASP A 247 1.69 20.23 -17.49
C ASP A 247 1.73 18.74 -17.86
N MET A 248 1.46 17.86 -16.90
CA MET A 248 1.44 16.43 -17.11
C MET A 248 0.28 15.97 -18.00
N ILE A 249 -0.94 16.47 -17.77
CA ILE A 249 -2.11 16.13 -18.60
C ILE A 249 -1.95 16.71 -20.01
N GLU A 250 -1.53 17.98 -20.12
CA GLU A 250 -1.24 18.64 -21.41
C GLU A 250 -0.17 17.86 -22.19
N THR A 251 0.93 17.49 -21.54
CA THR A 251 2.01 16.69 -22.14
C THR A 251 1.51 15.32 -22.62
N LEU A 252 0.66 14.65 -21.86
CA LEU A 252 0.09 13.37 -22.25
C LEU A 252 -0.81 13.51 -23.49
N LEU A 253 -1.68 14.52 -23.50
CA LEU A 253 -2.59 14.75 -24.63
C LEU A 253 -1.84 15.12 -25.90
N VAL A 254 -0.85 16.01 -25.81
CA VAL A 254 -0.08 16.48 -26.98
C VAL A 254 0.91 15.41 -27.46
N LYS A 255 1.77 14.88 -26.57
CA LYS A 255 2.87 13.99 -26.99
C LYS A 255 2.41 12.55 -27.22
N LYS A 256 1.44 12.05 -26.44
CA LYS A 256 1.04 10.63 -26.49
C LYS A 256 -0.24 10.42 -27.29
N MET A 257 -1.24 11.28 -27.10
CA MET A 257 -2.52 11.20 -27.82
C MET A 257 -2.54 12.04 -29.10
N LYS A 258 -1.47 12.78 -29.41
CA LYS A 258 -1.29 13.56 -30.64
C LYS A 258 -2.35 14.64 -30.87
N PHE A 259 -2.89 15.22 -29.79
CA PHE A 259 -3.72 16.42 -29.90
C PHE A 259 -2.86 17.64 -30.27
N GLU A 260 -3.44 18.59 -31.01
CA GLU A 260 -2.77 19.86 -31.29
C GLU A 260 -2.74 20.75 -30.04
N PRO A 261 -1.58 21.36 -29.71
CA PRO A 261 -1.43 22.24 -28.55
C PRO A 261 -2.13 23.58 -28.80
N THR A 262 -3.45 23.61 -28.58
CA THR A 262 -4.29 24.80 -28.79
C THR A 262 -4.72 25.42 -27.45
N THR A 263 -4.96 26.73 -27.44
CA THR A 263 -5.49 27.43 -26.24
C THR A 263 -6.81 26.85 -25.73
N PRO A 264 -7.78 26.44 -26.59
CA PRO A 264 -8.98 25.75 -26.15
C PRO A 264 -8.72 24.40 -25.45
N LEU A 265 -7.74 23.61 -25.92
CA LEU A 265 -7.38 22.35 -25.26
C LEU A 265 -6.88 22.60 -23.84
N ARG A 266 -5.98 23.57 -23.68
CA ARG A 266 -5.48 24.00 -22.37
C ARG A 266 -6.62 24.49 -21.47
N PHE A 267 -7.50 25.33 -22.00
CA PHE A 267 -8.69 25.81 -21.27
C PHE A 267 -9.53 24.63 -20.76
N ILE A 268 -9.93 23.72 -21.63
CA ILE A 268 -10.79 22.58 -21.27
C ILE A 268 -10.13 21.70 -20.20
N VAL A 269 -8.87 21.31 -20.42
CA VAL A 269 -8.14 20.40 -19.51
C VAL A 269 -8.06 20.98 -18.09
N ARG A 270 -7.71 22.25 -17.97
CA ARG A 270 -7.52 22.89 -16.65
C ARG A 270 -8.84 23.13 -15.93
N ASN A 271 -9.89 23.54 -16.64
CA ASN A 271 -11.22 23.69 -16.05
C ASN A 271 -11.79 22.33 -15.63
N VAL A 272 -11.63 21.27 -16.44
CA VAL A 272 -12.05 19.90 -16.08
C VAL A 272 -11.34 19.42 -14.81
N TYR A 273 -10.05 19.71 -14.68
CA TYR A 273 -9.30 19.38 -13.47
C TYR A 273 -9.83 20.11 -12.23
N VAL A 274 -10.06 21.43 -12.31
CA VAL A 274 -10.63 22.21 -11.21
C VAL A 274 -12.01 21.67 -10.84
N ALA A 275 -12.86 21.38 -11.83
CA ALA A 275 -14.18 20.79 -11.62
C ALA A 275 -14.11 19.41 -10.92
N LEU A 276 -13.14 18.57 -11.30
CA LEU A 276 -12.91 17.27 -10.66
C LEU A 276 -12.52 17.42 -9.18
N THR A 277 -11.54 18.28 -8.88
CA THR A 277 -11.12 18.52 -7.48
C THR A 277 -12.24 19.13 -6.64
N MET A 278 -13.05 20.02 -7.22
CA MET A 278 -14.23 20.58 -6.58
C MET A 278 -15.28 19.50 -6.29
N PHE A 279 -15.60 18.64 -7.27
CA PHE A 279 -16.56 17.56 -7.10
C PHE A 279 -16.17 16.61 -5.96
N ILE A 280 -14.89 16.23 -5.91
CA ILE A 280 -14.38 15.35 -4.85
C ILE A 280 -14.44 16.06 -3.49
N ALA A 281 -14.04 17.34 -3.42
CA ALA A 281 -14.09 18.13 -2.18
C ALA A 281 -15.51 18.31 -1.62
N ILE A 282 -16.51 18.48 -2.49
CA ILE A 282 -17.93 18.56 -2.10
C ILE A 282 -18.43 17.20 -1.58
N THR A 283 -17.95 16.11 -2.18
CA THR A 283 -18.37 14.74 -1.81
C THR A 283 -17.79 14.31 -0.48
N PHE A 284 -16.56 14.72 -0.15
CA PHE A 284 -15.83 14.30 1.06
C PHE A 284 -15.28 15.50 1.85
N PRO A 285 -16.10 16.31 2.53
CA PRO A 285 -15.64 17.52 3.23
C PRO A 285 -15.06 17.23 4.63
N PHE A 286 -14.28 16.17 4.81
CA PHE A 286 -13.71 15.76 6.10
C PHE A 286 -12.24 16.20 6.24
N PHE A 287 -12.01 17.40 6.79
CA PHE A 287 -10.67 18.00 6.85
C PHE A 287 -9.60 17.12 7.54
N ASP A 288 -9.82 16.71 8.79
CA ASP A 288 -8.82 15.96 9.58
C ASP A 288 -8.52 14.56 9.01
N GLY A 289 -9.56 13.88 8.50
CA GLY A 289 -9.44 12.56 7.90
C GLY A 289 -8.70 12.59 6.57
N LEU A 290 -8.93 13.63 5.74
CA LEU A 290 -8.22 13.77 4.47
C LEU A 290 -6.73 14.07 4.68
N LEU A 291 -6.38 14.91 5.67
CA LEU A 291 -4.99 15.23 5.98
C LEU A 291 -4.19 14.00 6.41
N GLY A 292 -4.72 13.22 7.36
CA GLY A 292 -4.04 12.02 7.83
C GLY A 292 -4.00 10.92 6.78
N PHE A 293 -5.10 10.70 6.05
CA PHE A 293 -5.17 9.70 4.99
C PHE A 293 -4.19 10.02 3.84
N PHE A 294 -4.28 11.21 3.25
CA PHE A 294 -3.41 11.58 2.13
C PHE A 294 -1.96 11.78 2.58
N GLY A 295 -1.73 12.28 3.79
CA GLY A 295 -0.40 12.37 4.38
C GLY A 295 0.29 11.02 4.50
N GLY A 296 -0.40 10.01 5.03
CA GLY A 296 0.14 8.66 5.18
C GLY A 296 0.25 7.89 3.86
N PHE A 297 -0.79 7.91 3.04
CA PHE A 297 -0.88 7.12 1.82
C PHE A 297 -0.14 7.75 0.63
N ALA A 298 -0.28 9.06 0.42
CA ALA A 298 0.26 9.74 -0.75
C ALA A 298 1.62 10.39 -0.46
N PHE A 299 1.72 11.12 0.65
CA PHE A 299 2.92 11.92 0.91
C PHE A 299 4.08 11.11 1.45
N ALA A 300 3.86 10.15 2.34
CA ALA A 300 4.98 9.39 2.90
C ALA A 300 5.80 8.66 1.81
N PRO A 301 5.20 7.95 0.83
CA PRO A 301 5.95 7.35 -0.29
C PRO A 301 6.70 8.37 -1.15
N THR A 302 6.08 9.51 -1.47
CA THR A 302 6.64 10.51 -2.40
C THR A 302 7.69 11.40 -1.75
N THR A 303 7.62 11.58 -0.43
CA THR A 303 8.42 12.55 0.31
C THR A 303 9.60 11.88 0.99
N TYR A 304 9.36 10.75 1.65
CA TYR A 304 10.38 10.09 2.47
C TYR A 304 11.03 8.91 1.77
N PHE A 305 10.24 8.10 1.07
CA PHE A 305 10.76 6.87 0.46
C PHE A 305 11.36 7.17 -0.91
N LEU A 306 10.54 7.49 -1.91
CA LEU A 306 10.89 7.58 -3.34
C LEU A 306 12.09 8.50 -3.64
N PRO A 307 12.25 9.71 -3.05
CA PRO A 307 13.44 10.54 -3.22
C PRO A 307 14.71 9.87 -2.72
N CYS A 308 14.65 9.21 -1.55
CA CYS A 308 15.78 8.47 -1.00
C CYS A 308 16.14 7.30 -1.92
N ILE A 309 15.11 6.58 -2.41
CA ILE A 309 15.29 5.52 -3.40
C ILE A 309 16.04 6.01 -4.64
N MET A 310 15.56 7.11 -5.23
CA MET A 310 16.11 7.68 -6.45
C MET A 310 17.53 8.21 -6.22
N TRP A 311 17.77 8.89 -5.09
CA TRP A 311 19.11 9.39 -4.72
C TRP A 311 20.12 8.27 -4.64
N LEU A 312 19.75 7.15 -4.03
CA LEU A 312 20.63 5.99 -3.86
C LEU A 312 20.95 5.29 -5.19
N ILE A 313 19.98 5.23 -6.11
CA ILE A 313 20.18 4.64 -7.44
C ILE A 313 21.06 5.55 -8.31
N ILE A 314 20.92 6.87 -8.18
CA ILE A 314 21.66 7.86 -8.98
C ILE A 314 23.09 8.07 -8.44
N TYR A 315 23.27 8.13 -7.12
CA TYR A 315 24.55 8.43 -6.46
C TYR A 315 25.57 7.27 -6.50
N LYS A 316 25.18 6.04 -6.89
CA LYS A 316 26.09 4.88 -6.95
C LYS A 316 26.11 4.15 -8.29
N PRO A 317 27.27 3.62 -8.72
CA PRO A 317 27.41 2.96 -10.01
C PRO A 317 26.60 1.67 -10.04
N ARG A 318 25.49 1.68 -10.80
CA ARG A 318 24.78 0.59 -11.54
C ARG A 318 24.66 -0.83 -10.95
N LYS A 319 25.12 -1.08 -9.72
CA LYS A 319 25.18 -2.39 -9.05
C LYS A 319 24.32 -2.44 -7.77
N PHE A 320 23.57 -1.40 -7.47
CA PHE A 320 22.68 -1.37 -6.32
C PHE A 320 21.37 -0.70 -6.75
N GLY A 321 20.44 -1.49 -7.29
CA GLY A 321 19.05 -1.07 -7.30
C GLY A 321 18.55 -1.07 -5.87
N LEU A 322 17.93 0.02 -5.41
CA LEU A 322 17.16 -0.10 -4.20
C LEU A 322 16.00 -1.03 -4.50
N SER A 323 15.96 -2.12 -3.78
CA SER A 323 15.16 -3.23 -4.22
C SER A 323 14.65 -3.98 -3.01
N TRP A 324 13.34 -4.14 -2.97
CA TRP A 324 12.60 -5.05 -2.11
C TRP A 324 13.37 -6.35 -1.86
N TRP A 325 13.20 -6.98 -0.70
CA TRP A 325 13.87 -8.25 -0.36
C TRP A 325 13.62 -9.36 -1.40
N THR A 326 12.52 -9.29 -2.16
CA THR A 326 12.28 -10.13 -3.35
C THR A 326 13.36 -9.98 -4.41
N ASN A 327 13.89 -8.79 -4.66
CA ASN A 327 15.00 -8.58 -5.61
C ASN A 327 16.30 -9.17 -5.09
N TRP A 328 16.57 -9.12 -3.78
CA TRP A 328 17.76 -9.77 -3.23
C TRP A 328 17.76 -11.26 -3.54
N MET A 329 16.59 -11.91 -3.47
CA MET A 329 16.45 -13.31 -3.91
C MET A 329 16.70 -13.48 -5.41
N VAL A 330 16.09 -12.65 -6.25
CA VAL A 330 16.27 -12.70 -7.73
C VAL A 330 17.73 -12.50 -8.13
N GLU A 331 18.45 -11.62 -7.42
CA GLU A 331 19.87 -11.36 -7.63
C GLU A 331 20.76 -12.50 -7.10
N MET A 332 20.41 -13.10 -5.96
CA MET A 332 21.15 -14.21 -5.36
C MET A 332 21.04 -15.51 -6.17
N HIS A 333 20.08 -15.65 -7.09
CA HIS A 333 19.98 -16.81 -7.99
C HIS A 333 21.24 -17.01 -8.86
N GLU A 334 21.90 -15.93 -9.28
CA GLU A 334 23.03 -15.94 -10.24
C GLU A 334 24.19 -15.06 -9.76
N MET A 335 24.43 -15.04 -8.45
CA MET A 335 25.48 -14.24 -7.82
C MET A 335 26.90 -14.77 -8.08
N VAL A 336 27.06 -16.07 -8.34
CA VAL A 336 28.36 -16.70 -8.62
C VAL A 336 28.47 -16.94 -10.13
N PRO A 337 29.51 -16.40 -10.80
CA PRO A 337 29.72 -16.66 -12.23
C PRO A 337 29.74 -18.15 -12.53
N GLY A 338 28.92 -18.60 -13.49
CA GLY A 338 28.86 -20.00 -13.92
C GLY A 338 28.08 -20.94 -12.99
N LYS A 339 27.49 -20.46 -11.89
CA LYS A 339 26.65 -21.28 -11.00
C LYS A 339 25.29 -20.60 -10.76
N ARG A 340 24.22 -21.35 -11.01
CA ARG A 340 22.85 -20.96 -10.65
C ARG A 340 22.42 -21.68 -9.37
N PHE A 341 21.65 -21.00 -8.54
CA PHE A 341 21.01 -21.56 -7.36
C PHE A 341 19.52 -21.74 -7.64
N ASP A 342 19.17 -22.90 -8.21
CA ASP A 342 17.83 -23.16 -8.76
C ASP A 342 16.81 -23.56 -7.68
N ARG A 343 17.26 -23.73 -6.43
CA ARG A 343 16.45 -24.09 -5.26
C ARG A 343 16.78 -23.20 -4.07
N TYR A 344 15.76 -22.87 -3.28
CA TYR A 344 15.95 -22.04 -2.07
C TYR A 344 16.95 -22.68 -1.09
N HIS A 345 16.87 -23.99 -0.85
CA HIS A 345 17.81 -24.68 0.03
C HIS A 345 19.26 -24.68 -0.47
N GLU A 346 19.51 -24.61 -1.78
CA GLU A 346 20.88 -24.51 -2.31
C GLU A 346 21.51 -23.16 -1.99
N LEU A 347 20.72 -22.09 -2.07
CA LEU A 347 21.14 -20.76 -1.65
C LEU A 347 21.44 -20.74 -0.14
N GLY A 348 20.57 -21.36 0.67
CA GLY A 348 20.78 -21.53 2.10
C GLY A 348 22.05 -22.31 2.43
N GLN A 349 22.35 -23.39 1.71
CA GLN A 349 23.58 -24.16 1.86
C GLN A 349 24.83 -23.36 1.49
N HIS A 350 24.71 -22.42 0.54
CA HIS A 350 25.80 -21.52 0.18
C HIS A 350 26.05 -20.47 1.27
N ALA A 351 24.98 -19.88 1.83
CA ALA A 351 25.08 -18.86 2.87
C ALA A 351 25.55 -19.42 4.22
N PHE A 352 24.92 -20.51 4.70
CA PHE A 352 25.13 -21.04 6.06
C PHE A 352 26.04 -22.27 6.11
N GLY A 353 26.45 -22.80 4.95
CA GLY A 353 27.22 -24.05 4.83
C GLY A 353 26.34 -25.28 4.57
N LYS A 354 26.96 -26.36 4.07
CA LYS A 354 26.26 -27.53 3.48
C LYS A 354 25.25 -28.22 4.42
N LYS A 355 25.56 -28.35 5.71
CA LYS A 355 24.69 -29.00 6.70
C LYS A 355 23.71 -28.00 7.31
N LEU A 356 24.22 -26.90 7.88
CA LEU A 356 23.41 -25.91 8.60
C LEU A 356 22.38 -25.24 7.68
N GLY A 357 22.73 -24.94 6.43
CA GLY A 357 21.80 -24.39 5.45
C GLY A 357 20.60 -25.30 5.17
N LEU A 358 20.79 -26.63 5.11
CA LEU A 358 19.67 -27.57 4.98
C LEU A 358 18.78 -27.54 6.22
N TYR A 359 19.37 -27.60 7.42
CA TYR A 359 18.60 -27.64 8.67
C TYR A 359 17.82 -26.35 8.95
N ILE A 360 18.28 -25.20 8.45
CA ILE A 360 17.57 -23.92 8.60
C ILE A 360 16.47 -23.81 7.53
N VAL A 361 16.81 -24.00 6.26
CA VAL A 361 15.92 -23.64 5.15
C VAL A 361 14.84 -24.69 4.91
N VAL A 362 15.21 -25.97 4.86
CA VAL A 362 14.30 -27.04 4.42
C VAL A 362 13.06 -27.14 5.30
N PRO A 363 13.15 -27.12 6.65
CA PRO A 363 11.96 -27.15 7.48
C PRO A 363 11.04 -25.95 7.25
N GLN A 364 11.61 -24.75 7.10
CA GLN A 364 10.83 -23.53 6.88
C GLN A 364 10.14 -23.54 5.51
N GLN A 365 10.85 -23.96 4.46
CA GLN A 365 10.30 -24.11 3.11
C GLN A 365 9.15 -25.13 3.08
N LEU A 366 9.33 -26.31 3.70
CA LEU A 366 8.27 -27.32 3.80
C LEU A 366 7.04 -26.81 4.55
N VAL A 367 7.24 -26.14 5.68
CA VAL A 367 6.13 -25.60 6.48
C VAL A 367 5.32 -24.62 5.65
N VAL A 368 5.95 -23.74 4.87
CA VAL A 368 5.27 -22.80 3.97
C VAL A 368 4.48 -23.51 2.89
N GLU A 369 5.10 -24.43 2.16
CA GLU A 369 4.48 -25.10 1.02
C GLU A 369 3.29 -25.97 1.47
N VAL A 370 3.45 -26.72 2.55
CA VAL A 370 2.38 -27.53 3.16
C VAL A 370 1.26 -26.65 3.70
N ALA A 371 1.58 -25.58 4.44
CA ALA A 371 0.59 -24.66 4.99
C ALA A 371 -0.27 -24.02 3.89
N THR A 372 0.37 -23.57 2.81
CA THR A 372 -0.30 -22.95 1.66
C THR A 372 -1.28 -23.93 1.02
N ASN A 373 -0.84 -25.17 0.81
CA ASN A 373 -1.66 -26.22 0.23
C ASN A 373 -2.87 -26.58 1.10
N ILE A 374 -2.73 -26.56 2.42
CA ILE A 374 -3.86 -26.73 3.36
C ILE A 374 -4.86 -25.56 3.23
N VAL A 375 -4.38 -24.31 3.23
CA VAL A 375 -5.25 -23.13 3.09
C VAL A 375 -5.99 -23.16 1.75
N TYR A 376 -5.33 -23.57 0.68
CA TYR A 376 -5.94 -23.72 -0.65
C TYR A 376 -7.03 -24.81 -0.68
N MET A 377 -6.82 -25.94 -0.01
CA MET A 377 -7.87 -26.97 0.14
C MET A 377 -9.12 -26.40 0.83
N VAL A 378 -8.94 -25.63 1.90
CA VAL A 378 -10.06 -24.98 2.63
C VAL A 378 -10.74 -23.92 1.76
N THR A 379 -9.96 -23.09 1.06
CA THR A 379 -10.46 -22.01 0.19
C THR A 379 -11.27 -22.56 -0.97
N GLY A 380 -10.75 -23.58 -1.67
CA GLY A 380 -11.42 -24.24 -2.78
C GLY A 380 -12.71 -24.93 -2.34
N GLY A 381 -12.69 -25.65 -1.22
CA GLY A 381 -13.89 -26.27 -0.66
C GLY A 381 -14.95 -25.25 -0.22
N THR A 382 -14.54 -24.14 0.39
CA THR A 382 -15.47 -23.07 0.81
C THR A 382 -16.13 -22.39 -0.40
N SER A 383 -15.34 -22.14 -1.45
CA SER A 383 -15.84 -21.56 -2.70
C SER A 383 -16.82 -22.51 -3.41
N LEU A 384 -16.51 -23.80 -3.49
CA LEU A 384 -17.43 -24.82 -4.05
C LEU A 384 -18.74 -24.89 -3.25
N LYS A 385 -18.66 -24.84 -1.92
CA LYS A 385 -19.86 -24.81 -1.07
C LYS A 385 -20.70 -23.57 -1.35
N LYS A 386 -20.08 -22.38 -1.40
CA LYS A 386 -20.78 -21.12 -1.70
C LYS A 386 -21.41 -21.15 -3.10
N PHE A 387 -20.74 -21.72 -4.09
CA PHE A 387 -21.31 -21.95 -5.42
C PHE A 387 -22.57 -22.83 -5.36
N HIS A 388 -22.48 -24.01 -4.73
CA HIS A 388 -23.61 -24.92 -4.57
C HIS A 388 -24.80 -24.25 -3.88
N ASP A 389 -24.55 -23.59 -2.75
CA ASP A 389 -25.59 -22.93 -1.95
C ASP A 389 -26.24 -21.76 -2.70
N SER A 390 -25.49 -21.10 -3.60
CA SER A 390 -26.01 -20.00 -4.43
C SER A 390 -26.87 -20.51 -5.59
N VAL A 391 -26.43 -21.56 -6.30
CA VAL A 391 -27.12 -22.07 -7.49
C VAL A 391 -28.32 -22.96 -7.14
N CYS A 392 -28.28 -23.65 -6.01
CA CYS A 392 -29.38 -24.49 -5.55
C CYS A 392 -29.76 -24.20 -4.08
N PRO A 393 -30.49 -23.10 -3.81
CA PRO A 393 -30.91 -22.76 -2.44
C PRO A 393 -31.85 -23.79 -1.80
N SER A 394 -32.56 -24.57 -2.61
CA SER A 394 -33.48 -25.64 -2.16
C SER A 394 -32.81 -27.01 -2.03
N CYS A 395 -31.52 -27.14 -2.37
CA CYS A 395 -30.79 -28.40 -2.25
C CYS A 395 -30.50 -28.74 -0.78
N LYS A 396 -30.22 -30.02 -0.52
CA LYS A 396 -29.81 -30.49 0.80
C LYS A 396 -28.53 -29.77 1.23
N ASN A 397 -28.48 -29.30 2.47
CA ASN A 397 -27.28 -28.70 3.03
C ASN A 397 -26.17 -29.76 3.16
N ILE A 398 -25.11 -29.61 2.37
CA ILE A 398 -23.94 -30.49 2.37
C ILE A 398 -22.84 -29.84 3.20
N LYS A 399 -22.17 -30.65 4.04
CA LYS A 399 -21.09 -30.17 4.91
C LYS A 399 -19.88 -29.68 4.11
N LEU A 400 -19.17 -28.67 4.64
CA LEU A 400 -17.93 -28.14 4.07
C LEU A 400 -16.87 -29.23 3.84
N THR A 401 -16.77 -30.21 4.74
CA THR A 401 -15.87 -31.37 4.63
C THR A 401 -16.00 -32.10 3.28
N TYR A 402 -17.23 -32.28 2.78
CA TYR A 402 -17.44 -32.95 1.49
C TYR A 402 -16.96 -32.09 0.32
N PHE A 403 -17.18 -30.77 0.37
CA PHE A 403 -16.69 -29.87 -0.66
C PHE A 403 -15.15 -29.78 -0.67
N ILE A 404 -14.50 -29.83 0.49
CA ILE A 404 -13.03 -29.94 0.57
C ILE A 404 -12.56 -31.25 -0.07
N MET A 405 -13.22 -32.39 0.18
CA MET A 405 -12.88 -33.67 -0.47
C MET A 405 -13.11 -33.64 -1.99
N ILE A 406 -14.20 -33.03 -2.45
CA ILE A 406 -14.48 -32.85 -3.89
C ILE A 406 -13.37 -32.01 -4.52
N PHE A 407 -12.99 -30.89 -3.91
CA PHE A 407 -11.88 -30.06 -4.37
C PHE A 407 -10.55 -30.85 -4.40
N ALA A 408 -10.24 -31.57 -3.33
CA ALA A 408 -9.03 -32.39 -3.21
C ALA A 408 -8.95 -33.52 -4.25
N SER A 409 -10.08 -34.09 -4.68
CA SER A 409 -10.13 -35.15 -5.68
C SER A 409 -9.43 -34.78 -6.99
N VAL A 410 -9.52 -33.51 -7.39
CA VAL A 410 -8.84 -32.98 -8.59
C VAL A 410 -7.32 -33.02 -8.42
N HIS A 411 -6.83 -32.77 -7.21
CA HIS A 411 -5.39 -32.75 -6.91
C HIS A 411 -4.75 -34.13 -6.92
N PHE A 412 -5.49 -35.19 -6.59
CA PHE A 412 -5.00 -36.56 -6.76
C PHE A 412 -4.70 -36.88 -8.23
N VAL A 413 -5.42 -36.28 -9.18
CA VAL A 413 -5.11 -36.45 -10.61
C VAL A 413 -3.96 -35.53 -11.02
N LEU A 414 -4.08 -34.23 -10.75
CA LEU A 414 -3.12 -33.22 -11.21
C LEU A 414 -1.72 -33.36 -10.59
N SER A 415 -1.59 -33.94 -9.39
CA SER A 415 -0.30 -34.17 -8.76
C SER A 415 0.64 -35.04 -9.61
N HIS A 416 0.11 -35.80 -10.57
CA HIS A 416 0.91 -36.67 -11.44
C HIS A 416 1.56 -35.95 -12.62
N LEU A 417 1.33 -34.64 -12.78
CA LEU A 417 2.00 -33.85 -13.83
C LEU A 417 3.54 -33.80 -13.61
N PRO A 418 4.34 -33.80 -14.69
CA PRO A 418 5.77 -34.05 -14.57
C PRO A 418 6.57 -32.91 -13.94
N ASP A 419 6.30 -31.66 -14.32
CA ASP A 419 7.04 -30.46 -13.91
C ASP A 419 6.23 -29.15 -14.01
N PHE A 420 6.85 -28.03 -13.63
CA PHE A 420 6.28 -26.67 -13.71
C PHE A 420 5.91 -26.22 -15.14
N ASN A 421 6.65 -26.66 -16.17
CA ASN A 421 6.37 -26.27 -17.55
C ASN A 421 5.06 -26.88 -18.04
N SER A 422 4.77 -28.09 -17.56
CA SER A 422 3.56 -28.85 -17.87
C SER A 422 2.29 -28.24 -17.26
N ILE A 423 2.42 -27.37 -16.25
CA ILE A 423 1.29 -26.64 -15.63
C ILE A 423 1.16 -25.19 -16.13
N SER A 424 1.97 -24.74 -17.09
CA SER A 424 1.97 -23.35 -17.57
C SER A 424 0.59 -22.87 -18.04
N GLY A 425 -0.16 -23.71 -18.77
CA GLY A 425 -1.53 -23.41 -19.18
C GLY A 425 -2.51 -23.29 -18.00
N VAL A 426 -2.37 -24.16 -16.99
CA VAL A 426 -3.17 -24.11 -15.75
C VAL A 426 -2.83 -22.83 -14.96
N SER A 427 -1.56 -22.47 -14.88
CA SER A 427 -1.09 -21.25 -14.20
C SER A 427 -1.59 -19.97 -14.90
N LEU A 428 -1.63 -19.95 -16.24
CA LEU A 428 -2.18 -18.81 -16.99
C LEU A 428 -3.68 -18.67 -16.74
N ALA A 429 -4.44 -19.78 -16.81
CA ALA A 429 -5.86 -19.78 -16.50
C ALA A 429 -6.10 -19.29 -15.05
N ALA A 430 -5.31 -19.77 -14.10
CA ALA A 430 -5.38 -19.38 -12.70
C ALA A 430 -5.16 -17.86 -12.50
N ALA A 431 -4.19 -17.26 -13.19
CA ALA A 431 -3.93 -15.82 -13.15
C ALA A 431 -5.11 -15.00 -13.71
N VAL A 432 -5.68 -15.40 -14.85
CA VAL A 432 -6.85 -14.73 -15.44
C VAL A 432 -8.08 -14.83 -14.52
N MET A 433 -8.31 -16.00 -13.93
CA MET A 433 -9.40 -16.18 -12.97
C MET A 433 -9.22 -15.32 -11.72
N SER A 434 -7.99 -15.16 -11.22
CA SER A 434 -7.67 -14.29 -10.07
C SER A 434 -8.02 -12.82 -10.30
N PHE A 435 -7.65 -12.31 -11.46
CA PHE A 435 -8.02 -10.95 -11.87
C PHE A 435 -9.55 -10.80 -12.02
N SER A 436 -10.21 -11.81 -12.59
CA SER A 436 -11.66 -11.79 -12.81
C SER A 436 -12.46 -11.80 -11.51
N TYR A 437 -12.23 -12.74 -10.58
CA TYR A 437 -13.03 -12.79 -9.34
C TYR A 437 -12.76 -11.61 -8.42
N SER A 438 -11.54 -11.07 -8.40
CA SER A 438 -11.23 -9.87 -7.60
C SER A 438 -11.98 -8.66 -8.17
N THR A 439 -11.99 -8.50 -9.50
CA THR A 439 -12.78 -7.47 -10.19
C THR A 439 -14.27 -7.59 -9.87
N ILE A 440 -14.81 -8.80 -9.96
CA ILE A 440 -16.22 -9.07 -9.59
C ILE A 440 -16.47 -8.74 -8.12
N SER A 441 -15.55 -9.10 -7.21
CA SER A 441 -15.73 -8.90 -5.77
C SER A 441 -15.91 -7.43 -5.41
N TRP A 442 -15.02 -6.55 -5.88
CA TRP A 442 -15.15 -5.13 -5.57
C TRP A 442 -16.27 -4.46 -6.36
N ALA A 443 -16.49 -4.83 -7.64
CA ALA A 443 -17.57 -4.26 -8.44
C ALA A 443 -18.96 -4.61 -7.89
N ALA A 444 -19.18 -5.88 -7.51
CA ALA A 444 -20.42 -6.32 -6.88
C ALA A 444 -20.61 -5.71 -5.49
N SER A 445 -19.52 -5.43 -4.76
CA SER A 445 -19.59 -4.71 -3.49
C SER A 445 -20.06 -3.27 -3.69
N ILE A 446 -19.55 -2.55 -4.71
CA ILE A 446 -20.04 -1.21 -5.06
C ILE A 446 -21.54 -1.25 -5.40
N ASP A 447 -21.96 -2.18 -6.25
CA ASP A 447 -23.35 -2.32 -6.68
C ASP A 447 -24.29 -2.61 -5.50
N LYS A 448 -23.84 -3.42 -4.53
CA LYS A 448 -24.60 -3.71 -3.30
C LYS A 448 -24.83 -2.46 -2.44
N GLY A 449 -23.95 -1.46 -2.53
CA GLY A 449 -24.02 -0.21 -1.77
C GLY A 449 -23.73 -0.39 -0.27
N VAL A 450 -23.44 0.71 0.42
CA VAL A 450 -23.12 0.71 1.85
C VAL A 450 -24.28 0.09 2.65
N GLN A 451 -23.99 -0.92 3.46
CA GLN A 451 -25.02 -1.63 4.23
C GLN A 451 -25.62 -0.73 5.33
N LYS A 452 -26.90 -0.95 5.66
CA LYS A 452 -27.58 -0.21 6.73
C LYS A 452 -26.93 -0.56 8.07
N ASN A 453 -26.64 0.45 8.90
CA ASN A 453 -25.98 0.32 10.21
C ASN A 453 -24.55 -0.25 10.15
N VAL A 454 -23.80 0.07 9.10
CA VAL A 454 -22.39 -0.34 9.00
C VAL A 454 -21.55 0.28 10.12
N GLU A 455 -20.81 -0.57 10.83
CA GLU A 455 -19.85 -0.15 11.85
C GLU A 455 -18.43 -0.17 11.28
N TYR A 456 -17.73 0.95 11.41
CA TYR A 456 -16.33 1.06 11.09
C TYR A 456 -15.51 1.21 12.38
N GLY A 457 -14.36 0.55 12.42
CA GLY A 457 -13.50 0.47 13.59
C GLY A 457 -13.06 -0.96 13.87
N TYR A 458 -12.90 -1.29 15.15
CA TYR A 458 -12.44 -2.61 15.57
C TYR A 458 -13.60 -3.57 15.74
N LYS A 459 -13.44 -4.78 15.21
CA LYS A 459 -14.44 -5.85 15.30
C LYS A 459 -14.65 -6.35 16.73
N SER A 460 -13.62 -6.36 17.57
CA SER A 460 -13.75 -6.69 18.99
C SER A 460 -13.95 -5.44 19.85
N HIS A 461 -14.94 -5.51 20.75
CA HIS A 461 -15.21 -4.48 21.76
C HIS A 461 -14.30 -4.57 23.00
N SER A 462 -13.46 -5.61 23.11
CA SER A 462 -12.53 -5.79 24.24
C SER A 462 -11.10 -5.48 23.81
N THR A 463 -10.32 -4.81 24.66
CA THR A 463 -8.91 -4.46 24.36
C THR A 463 -8.08 -5.68 23.99
N ALA A 464 -8.21 -6.77 24.76
CA ALA A 464 -7.51 -8.01 24.47
C ALA A 464 -7.91 -8.57 23.10
N GLY A 465 -9.21 -8.61 22.80
CA GLY A 465 -9.69 -9.06 21.49
C GLY A 465 -9.16 -8.21 20.35
N THR A 466 -9.16 -6.89 20.49
CA THR A 466 -8.59 -5.96 19.49
C THR A 466 -7.12 -6.24 19.21
N VAL A 467 -6.30 -6.46 20.24
CA VAL A 467 -4.87 -6.78 20.08
C VAL A 467 -4.68 -8.09 19.34
N PHE A 468 -5.44 -9.13 19.69
CA PHE A 468 -5.32 -10.42 19.01
C PHE A 468 -5.84 -10.37 17.56
N ASP A 469 -6.90 -9.62 17.29
CA ASP A 469 -7.40 -9.41 15.93
C ASP A 469 -6.37 -8.66 15.08
N PHE A 470 -5.68 -7.67 15.66
CA PHE A 470 -4.55 -6.98 15.02
C PHE A 470 -3.38 -7.94 14.72
N PHE A 471 -2.99 -8.78 15.69
CA PHE A 471 -1.97 -9.80 15.46
C PHE A 471 -2.36 -10.77 14.35
N ASN A 472 -3.61 -11.22 14.31
CA ASN A 472 -4.12 -12.07 13.24
C ASN A 472 -4.03 -11.37 11.88
N ALA A 473 -4.43 -10.09 11.80
CA ALA A 473 -4.39 -9.30 10.59
C ALA A 473 -2.96 -9.11 10.04
N LEU A 474 -1.96 -8.94 10.92
CA LEU A 474 -0.55 -8.88 10.51
C LEU A 474 -0.14 -10.15 9.73
N GLY A 475 -0.59 -11.32 10.19
CA GLY A 475 -0.38 -12.59 9.49
C GLY A 475 -1.13 -12.69 8.18
N THR A 476 -2.40 -12.30 8.17
CA THR A 476 -3.19 -12.31 6.93
C THR A 476 -2.54 -11.45 5.85
N VAL A 477 -2.02 -10.27 6.22
CA VAL A 477 -1.25 -9.41 5.30
C VAL A 477 0.06 -10.09 4.89
N ALA A 478 0.80 -10.70 5.83
CA ALA A 478 2.03 -11.41 5.51
C ALA A 478 1.81 -12.59 4.55
N PHE A 479 0.71 -13.33 4.73
CA PHE A 479 0.27 -14.41 3.85
C PHE A 479 -0.12 -13.88 2.47
N ALA A 480 -0.78 -12.72 2.37
CA ALA A 480 -1.19 -12.16 1.09
C ALA A 480 -0.01 -11.87 0.15
N TYR A 481 1.16 -11.51 0.70
CA TYR A 481 2.39 -11.27 -0.06
C TYR A 481 3.36 -12.47 -0.06
N ALA A 482 2.81 -13.67 0.13
CA ALA A 482 3.50 -14.94 -0.05
C ALA A 482 3.97 -15.18 -1.49
N GLY A 483 5.02 -15.99 -1.65
CA GLY A 483 5.52 -16.42 -2.97
C GLY A 483 7.04 -16.44 -3.08
N HIS A 484 7.74 -15.82 -2.14
CA HIS A 484 9.20 -15.71 -2.13
C HIS A 484 9.90 -17.07 -2.07
N ASN A 485 9.32 -18.04 -1.35
CA ASN A 485 9.87 -19.38 -1.20
C ASN A 485 9.91 -20.22 -2.49
N VAL A 486 9.18 -19.82 -3.54
CA VAL A 486 9.20 -20.47 -4.86
C VAL A 486 9.81 -19.60 -5.96
N VAL A 487 10.31 -18.39 -5.63
CA VAL A 487 10.86 -17.43 -6.61
C VAL A 487 12.08 -18.01 -7.33
N LEU A 488 12.95 -18.75 -6.64
CA LEU A 488 14.14 -19.33 -7.28
C LEU A 488 13.76 -20.46 -8.22
N GLU A 489 12.82 -21.31 -7.81
CA GLU A 489 12.28 -22.41 -8.59
C GLU A 489 11.59 -21.91 -9.87
N ILE A 490 10.83 -20.81 -9.78
CA ILE A 490 10.23 -20.14 -10.95
C ILE A 490 11.32 -19.54 -11.84
N GLN A 491 12.30 -18.83 -11.27
CA GLN A 491 13.38 -18.21 -12.03
C GLN A 491 14.27 -19.24 -12.74
N ALA A 492 14.44 -20.43 -12.17
CA ALA A 492 15.19 -21.53 -12.77
C ALA A 492 14.60 -21.98 -14.11
N THR A 493 13.27 -21.84 -14.30
CA THR A 493 12.59 -22.16 -15.57
C THR A 493 12.89 -21.17 -16.69
N ILE A 494 13.40 -19.98 -16.37
CA ILE A 494 13.75 -18.95 -17.34
C ILE A 494 15.13 -19.26 -17.93
N PRO A 495 15.27 -19.33 -19.27
CA PRO A 495 16.56 -19.48 -19.92
C PRO A 495 17.54 -18.37 -19.51
N SER A 496 18.78 -18.74 -19.21
CA SER A 496 19.82 -17.81 -18.75
C SER A 496 21.13 -18.03 -19.50
N SER A 497 21.79 -16.95 -19.88
CA SER A 497 23.16 -16.96 -20.40
C SER A 497 23.99 -15.84 -19.74
N PRO A 498 25.33 -15.90 -19.78
CA PRO A 498 26.18 -14.82 -19.24
C PRO A 498 25.85 -13.43 -19.84
N GLU A 499 25.40 -13.39 -21.08
CA GLU A 499 25.00 -12.18 -21.81
C GLU A 499 23.56 -11.74 -21.51
N LYS A 500 22.68 -12.69 -21.17
CA LYS A 500 21.25 -12.48 -20.89
C LYS A 500 20.86 -13.21 -19.60
N PRO A 501 21.20 -12.65 -18.42
CA PRO A 501 20.93 -13.30 -17.14
C PRO A 501 19.43 -13.32 -16.82
N SER A 502 18.94 -14.41 -16.24
CA SER A 502 17.52 -14.64 -15.92
C SER A 502 16.95 -13.59 -14.95
N LYS A 503 17.79 -12.96 -14.13
CA LYS A 503 17.39 -11.93 -13.16
C LYS A 503 16.65 -10.74 -13.78
N VAL A 504 16.98 -10.36 -15.02
CA VAL A 504 16.37 -9.21 -15.70
C VAL A 504 14.91 -9.50 -16.10
N PRO A 505 14.61 -10.55 -16.88
CA PRO A 505 13.22 -10.92 -17.18
C PRO A 505 12.44 -11.29 -15.91
N MET A 506 13.06 -11.99 -14.94
CA MET A 506 12.42 -12.31 -13.67
C MET A 506 11.97 -11.06 -12.92
N TRP A 507 12.86 -10.07 -12.75
CA TRP A 507 12.52 -8.83 -12.05
C TRP A 507 11.38 -8.06 -12.73
N ARG A 508 11.35 -8.02 -14.07
CA ARG A 508 10.23 -7.41 -14.81
C ARG A 508 8.91 -8.14 -14.53
N GLY A 509 8.95 -9.47 -14.49
CA GLY A 509 7.80 -10.30 -14.13
C GLY A 509 7.31 -10.00 -12.71
N VAL A 510 8.22 -9.96 -11.74
CA VAL A 510 7.91 -9.64 -10.33
C VAL A 510 7.24 -8.26 -10.23
N VAL A 511 7.79 -7.23 -10.87
CA VAL A 511 7.19 -5.88 -10.83
C VAL A 511 5.76 -5.87 -11.38
N VAL A 512 5.53 -6.52 -12.53
CA VAL A 512 4.18 -6.62 -13.11
C VAL A 512 3.25 -7.40 -12.17
N ALA A 513 3.71 -8.50 -11.59
CA ALA A 513 2.94 -9.29 -10.65
C ALA A 513 2.49 -8.47 -9.43
N TYR A 514 3.38 -7.69 -8.82
CA TYR A 514 3.03 -6.84 -7.67
C TYR A 514 2.05 -5.72 -8.03
N ILE A 515 2.12 -5.17 -9.25
CA ILE A 515 1.11 -4.20 -9.74
C ILE A 515 -0.25 -4.88 -9.85
N VAL A 516 -0.32 -6.06 -10.45
CA VAL A 516 -1.57 -6.84 -10.56
C VAL A 516 -2.11 -7.18 -9.16
N VAL A 517 -1.26 -7.64 -8.26
CA VAL A 517 -1.62 -7.92 -6.86
C VAL A 517 -2.22 -6.68 -6.19
N ALA A 518 -1.60 -5.51 -6.34
CA ALA A 518 -2.12 -4.26 -5.79
C ALA A 518 -3.51 -3.91 -6.36
N LEU A 519 -3.72 -4.08 -7.67
CA LEU A 519 -5.01 -3.87 -8.34
C LEU A 519 -6.08 -4.88 -7.91
N CYS A 520 -5.70 -6.10 -7.53
CA CYS A 520 -6.63 -7.10 -7.02
C CYS A 520 -6.96 -6.89 -5.54
N TYR A 521 -5.96 -6.56 -4.71
CA TYR A 521 -6.12 -6.54 -3.25
C TYR A 521 -6.67 -5.23 -2.71
N PHE A 522 -6.11 -4.08 -3.11
CA PHE A 522 -6.51 -2.80 -2.52
C PHE A 522 -7.96 -2.44 -2.80
N PRO A 523 -8.48 -2.55 -4.05
CA PRO A 523 -9.89 -2.29 -4.30
C PRO A 523 -10.80 -3.20 -3.50
N VAL A 524 -10.51 -4.51 -3.44
CA VAL A 524 -11.31 -5.48 -2.67
C VAL A 524 -11.29 -5.16 -1.18
N ALA A 525 -10.13 -4.86 -0.62
CA ALA A 525 -9.99 -4.52 0.80
C ALA A 525 -10.68 -3.20 1.16
N PHE A 526 -10.41 -2.13 0.41
CA PHE A 526 -10.96 -0.81 0.73
C PHE A 526 -12.46 -0.72 0.45
N ILE A 527 -12.92 -1.18 -0.72
CA ILE A 527 -14.33 -1.13 -1.07
C ILE A 527 -15.10 -2.15 -0.22
N GLY A 528 -14.57 -3.36 -0.04
CA GLY A 528 -15.20 -4.38 0.79
C GLY A 528 -15.41 -3.89 2.23
N TYR A 529 -14.38 -3.32 2.84
CA TYR A 529 -14.49 -2.76 4.18
C TYR A 529 -15.39 -1.53 4.22
N TRP A 530 -15.35 -0.66 3.20
CA TRP A 530 -16.26 0.49 3.12
C TRP A 530 -17.73 0.08 3.03
N ILE A 531 -18.04 -1.00 2.32
CA ILE A 531 -19.42 -1.44 2.11
C ILE A 531 -19.95 -2.24 3.30
N PHE A 532 -19.14 -3.13 3.87
CA PHE A 532 -19.56 -4.10 4.91
C PHE A 532 -19.07 -3.77 6.32
N GLY A 533 -18.08 -2.91 6.50
CA GLY A 533 -17.51 -2.59 7.81
C GLY A 533 -17.02 -3.83 8.56
N ASN A 534 -17.31 -3.89 9.86
CA ASN A 534 -16.95 -5.00 10.74
C ASN A 534 -17.63 -6.35 10.39
N ASP A 535 -18.74 -6.31 9.65
CA ASP A 535 -19.51 -7.49 9.23
C ASP A 535 -18.92 -8.19 8.00
N VAL A 536 -17.84 -7.66 7.43
CA VAL A 536 -17.14 -8.32 6.33
C VAL A 536 -16.63 -9.70 6.79
N ASN A 537 -16.92 -10.72 5.99
CA ASN A 537 -16.35 -12.07 6.16
C ASN A 537 -14.92 -12.11 5.63
N GLY A 538 -14.11 -13.04 6.15
CA GLY A 538 -12.73 -13.27 5.70
C GLY A 538 -12.59 -13.47 4.19
N ASP A 539 -13.54 -14.21 3.61
CA ASP A 539 -13.77 -14.23 2.17
C ASP A 539 -14.93 -13.30 1.82
N ILE A 540 -14.63 -12.23 1.09
CA ILE A 540 -15.61 -11.22 0.68
C ILE A 540 -16.73 -11.81 -0.19
N LEU A 541 -16.45 -12.86 -0.98
CA LEU A 541 -17.47 -13.50 -1.82
C LEU A 541 -18.55 -14.19 -0.99
N ILE A 542 -18.25 -14.54 0.27
CA ILE A 542 -19.25 -15.05 1.21
C ILE A 542 -20.21 -13.94 1.64
N SER A 543 -19.72 -12.70 1.76
CA SER A 543 -20.51 -11.50 2.13
C SER A 543 -21.44 -11.01 1.00
N LEU A 544 -21.28 -11.55 -0.21
CA LEU A 544 -22.08 -11.23 -1.38
C LEU A 544 -23.11 -12.34 -1.67
N GLU A 545 -24.28 -11.93 -2.17
CA GLU A 545 -25.41 -12.84 -2.46
C GLU A 545 -26.07 -12.58 -3.81
N LYS A 546 -26.07 -11.32 -4.28
CA LYS A 546 -26.72 -10.91 -5.53
C LYS A 546 -25.77 -10.10 -6.40
N PRO A 547 -25.90 -10.17 -7.74
CA PRO A 547 -26.71 -11.15 -8.47
C PRO A 547 -26.12 -12.57 -8.40
N VAL A 548 -26.99 -13.58 -8.18
CA VAL A 548 -26.59 -14.96 -7.82
C VAL A 548 -25.63 -15.59 -8.83
N TRP A 549 -25.92 -15.47 -10.13
CA TRP A 549 -25.11 -16.05 -11.19
C TRP A 549 -23.67 -15.50 -11.19
N LEU A 550 -23.50 -14.21 -10.87
CA LEU A 550 -22.22 -13.53 -10.87
C LEU A 550 -21.37 -13.98 -9.67
N ILE A 551 -21.99 -14.09 -8.49
CA ILE A 551 -21.31 -14.58 -7.28
C ILE A 551 -20.96 -16.06 -7.41
N ALA A 552 -21.86 -16.88 -7.97
CA ALA A 552 -21.58 -18.28 -8.28
C ALA A 552 -20.38 -18.40 -9.25
N MET A 553 -20.37 -17.64 -10.34
CA MET A 553 -19.26 -17.62 -11.29
C MET A 553 -17.94 -17.19 -10.62
N ALA A 554 -17.95 -16.14 -9.79
CA ALA A 554 -16.76 -15.70 -9.06
C ALA A 554 -16.18 -16.78 -8.15
N ASN A 555 -17.04 -17.53 -7.44
CA ASN A 555 -16.60 -18.65 -6.62
C ASN A 555 -15.98 -19.78 -7.46
N MET A 556 -16.52 -20.07 -8.66
CA MET A 556 -15.88 -21.03 -9.58
C MET A 556 -14.53 -20.54 -10.12
N PHE A 557 -14.38 -19.23 -10.34
CA PHE A 557 -13.08 -18.65 -10.70
C PHE A 557 -12.06 -18.81 -9.56
N VAL A 558 -12.47 -18.65 -8.29
CA VAL A 558 -11.60 -18.96 -7.14
C VAL A 558 -11.19 -20.44 -7.17
N VAL A 559 -12.12 -21.36 -7.39
CA VAL A 559 -11.82 -22.81 -7.49
C VAL A 559 -10.74 -23.08 -8.56
N ILE A 560 -10.91 -22.55 -9.77
CA ILE A 560 -9.94 -22.74 -10.87
C ILE A 560 -8.58 -22.12 -10.52
N HIS A 561 -8.56 -20.91 -9.96
CA HIS A 561 -7.34 -20.24 -9.52
C HIS A 561 -6.57 -21.06 -8.48
N VAL A 562 -7.27 -21.54 -7.46
CA VAL A 562 -6.68 -22.28 -6.34
C VAL A 562 -6.22 -23.68 -6.77
N ILE A 563 -6.88 -24.30 -7.77
CA ILE A 563 -6.41 -25.55 -8.37
C ILE A 563 -4.98 -25.40 -8.93
N GLY A 564 -4.76 -24.36 -9.74
CA GLY A 564 -3.43 -24.08 -10.30
C GLY A 564 -2.41 -23.70 -9.24
N SER A 565 -2.81 -22.86 -8.29
CA SER A 565 -1.92 -22.38 -7.22
C SER A 565 -1.44 -23.51 -6.30
N TYR A 566 -2.29 -24.48 -5.97
CA TYR A 566 -1.88 -25.66 -5.20
C TYR A 566 -0.76 -26.43 -5.90
N GLN A 567 -0.82 -26.61 -7.23
CA GLN A 567 0.23 -27.33 -7.96
C GLN A 567 1.58 -26.60 -7.88
N ILE A 568 1.58 -25.26 -7.91
CA ILE A 568 2.81 -24.47 -7.81
C ILE A 568 3.56 -24.72 -6.50
N TYR A 569 2.83 -24.85 -5.38
CA TYR A 569 3.43 -25.11 -4.06
C TYR A 569 3.64 -26.60 -3.77
N ALA A 570 2.89 -27.51 -4.38
CA ALA A 570 3.07 -28.95 -4.20
C ALA A 570 4.30 -29.51 -4.91
N MET A 571 4.66 -28.97 -6.09
CA MET A 571 5.77 -29.49 -6.90
C MET A 571 7.13 -29.48 -6.19
N PRO A 572 7.55 -28.40 -5.49
CA PRO A 572 8.81 -28.41 -4.74
C PRO A 572 8.81 -29.45 -3.62
N VAL A 573 7.67 -29.62 -2.92
CA VAL A 573 7.56 -30.65 -1.88
C VAL A 573 7.71 -32.06 -2.45
N PHE A 574 7.10 -32.33 -3.60
CA PHE A 574 7.27 -33.61 -4.30
C PHE A 574 8.74 -33.86 -4.64
N ASP A 575 9.41 -32.88 -5.26
CA ASP A 575 10.84 -32.97 -5.60
C ASP A 575 11.72 -33.24 -4.36
N MET A 576 11.43 -32.57 -3.24
CA MET A 576 12.15 -32.72 -1.99
C MET A 576 11.96 -34.10 -1.33
N ILE A 577 10.72 -34.60 -1.27
CA ILE A 577 10.43 -35.94 -0.70
C ILE A 577 11.03 -37.03 -1.59
N GLU A 578 10.81 -36.95 -2.91
CA GLU A 578 11.36 -37.91 -3.88
C GLU A 578 12.89 -37.93 -3.83
N THR A 579 13.53 -36.75 -3.77
CA THR A 579 14.99 -36.64 -3.63
C THR A 579 15.51 -37.27 -2.34
N LEU A 580 14.80 -37.07 -1.22
CA LEU A 580 15.16 -37.68 0.06
C LEU A 580 15.07 -39.21 0.00
N LEU A 581 13.99 -39.75 -0.56
CA LEU A 581 13.76 -41.19 -0.66
C LEU A 581 14.81 -41.85 -1.57
N VAL A 582 15.09 -41.26 -2.73
CA VAL A 582 16.04 -41.82 -3.71
C VAL A 582 17.49 -41.63 -3.27
N LYS A 583 17.91 -40.40 -2.96
CA LYS A 583 19.35 -40.12 -2.71
C LYS A 583 19.81 -40.56 -1.32
N LYS A 584 18.97 -40.36 -0.30
CA LYS A 584 19.31 -40.59 1.11
C LYS A 584 18.83 -41.94 1.63
N MET A 585 17.59 -42.33 1.34
CA MET A 585 17.03 -43.62 1.76
C MET A 585 17.27 -44.76 0.75
N LYS A 586 17.91 -44.46 -0.40
CA LYS A 586 18.34 -45.44 -1.41
C LYS A 586 17.19 -46.25 -2.04
N PHE A 587 15.99 -45.68 -2.10
CA PHE A 587 14.89 -46.28 -2.86
C PHE A 587 15.12 -46.13 -4.36
N GLU A 588 14.62 -47.08 -5.14
CA GLU A 588 14.70 -47.02 -6.60
C GLU A 588 13.72 -45.96 -7.16
N PRO A 589 14.15 -45.12 -8.11
CA PRO A 589 13.32 -44.07 -8.70
C PRO A 589 12.28 -44.67 -9.67
N THR A 590 11.22 -45.25 -9.11
CA THR A 590 10.17 -45.95 -9.88
C THR A 590 8.88 -45.13 -9.97
N THR A 591 8.09 -45.36 -11.04
CA THR A 591 6.76 -44.73 -11.18
C THR A 591 5.82 -45.01 -10.01
N PRO A 592 5.77 -46.23 -9.43
CA PRO A 592 4.98 -46.50 -8.22
C PRO A 592 5.43 -45.68 -7.01
N LEU A 593 6.74 -45.48 -6.80
CA LEU A 593 7.24 -44.65 -5.70
C LEU A 593 6.71 -43.21 -5.82
N ARG A 594 6.85 -42.63 -7.01
CA ARG A 594 6.35 -41.28 -7.32
C ARG A 594 4.84 -41.19 -7.13
N PHE A 595 4.09 -42.18 -7.61
CA PHE A 595 2.64 -42.26 -7.43
C PHE A 595 2.26 -42.26 -5.95
N ILE A 596 2.84 -43.17 -5.14
CA ILE A 596 2.51 -43.30 -3.72
C ILE A 596 2.83 -42.02 -2.95
N VAL A 597 4.04 -41.47 -3.13
CA VAL A 597 4.49 -40.27 -2.41
C VAL A 597 3.55 -39.09 -2.64
N ARG A 598 3.18 -38.84 -3.89
CA ARG A 598 2.34 -37.70 -4.26
C ARG A 598 0.90 -37.86 -3.76
N ASN A 599 0.32 -39.05 -3.88
CA ASN A 599 -1.03 -39.32 -3.34
C ASN A 599 -1.04 -39.22 -1.81
N VAL A 600 -0.03 -39.74 -1.10
CA VAL A 600 0.07 -39.62 0.37
C VAL A 600 0.16 -38.16 0.80
N TYR A 601 0.93 -37.34 0.08
CA TYR A 601 1.01 -35.90 0.34
C TYR A 601 -0.33 -35.19 0.16
N VAL A 602 -1.03 -35.43 -0.96
CA VAL A 602 -2.35 -34.84 -1.21
C VAL A 602 -3.35 -35.28 -0.14
N ALA A 603 -3.36 -36.57 0.22
CA ALA A 603 -4.20 -37.12 1.28
C ALA A 603 -3.91 -36.47 2.65
N LEU A 604 -2.64 -36.23 2.99
CA LEU A 604 -2.24 -35.57 4.24
C LEU A 604 -2.75 -34.12 4.29
N THR A 605 -2.52 -33.34 3.23
CA THR A 605 -3.00 -31.94 3.18
C THR A 605 -4.53 -31.85 3.21
N MET A 606 -5.22 -32.78 2.53
CA MET A 606 -6.68 -32.91 2.58
C MET A 606 -7.16 -33.23 3.99
N PHE A 607 -6.54 -34.21 4.67
CA PHE A 607 -6.90 -34.58 6.04
C PHE A 607 -6.82 -33.38 6.98
N ILE A 608 -5.68 -32.66 6.96
CA ILE A 608 -5.49 -31.48 7.82
C ILE A 608 -6.50 -30.37 7.48
N ALA A 609 -6.77 -30.13 6.20
CA ALA A 609 -7.73 -29.13 5.76
C ALA A 609 -9.17 -29.44 6.21
N ILE A 610 -9.55 -30.71 6.23
CA ILE A 610 -10.86 -31.17 6.73
C ILE A 610 -10.92 -31.02 8.25
N THR A 611 -9.83 -31.31 8.97
CA THR A 611 -9.79 -31.22 10.43
C THR A 611 -9.84 -29.78 10.92
N PHE A 612 -9.16 -28.84 10.25
CA PHE A 612 -9.04 -27.45 10.69
C PHE A 612 -9.48 -26.43 9.60
N PRO A 613 -10.74 -26.38 9.18
CA PRO A 613 -11.20 -25.51 8.08
C PRO A 613 -11.42 -24.05 8.51
N PHE A 614 -10.50 -23.48 9.29
CA PHE A 614 -10.62 -22.15 9.90
C PHE A 614 -9.91 -21.08 9.05
N PHE A 615 -10.54 -20.65 7.95
CA PHE A 615 -9.92 -19.78 6.94
C PHE A 615 -9.14 -18.59 7.54
N ASP A 616 -9.80 -17.72 8.32
CA ASP A 616 -9.16 -16.53 8.92
C ASP A 616 -8.02 -16.87 9.89
N GLY A 617 -8.23 -17.90 10.70
CA GLY A 617 -7.25 -18.33 11.69
C GLY A 617 -6.02 -18.97 11.05
N LEU A 618 -6.19 -19.76 9.99
CA LEU A 618 -5.10 -20.37 9.23
C LEU A 618 -4.26 -19.31 8.52
N LEU A 619 -4.88 -18.30 7.90
CA LEU A 619 -4.17 -17.21 7.23
C LEU A 619 -3.29 -16.43 8.20
N GLY A 620 -3.84 -16.01 9.35
CA GLY A 620 -3.07 -15.29 10.36
C GLY A 620 -1.98 -16.16 11.00
N PHE A 621 -2.29 -17.43 11.29
CA PHE A 621 -1.33 -18.33 11.92
C PHE A 621 -0.15 -18.63 10.98
N PHE A 622 -0.42 -19.14 9.78
CA PHE A 622 0.63 -19.52 8.84
C PHE A 622 1.33 -18.30 8.21
N GLY A 623 0.62 -17.19 8.00
CA GLY A 623 1.22 -15.95 7.52
C GLY A 623 2.39 -15.46 8.38
N GLY A 624 2.26 -15.55 9.71
CA GLY A 624 3.36 -15.31 10.63
C GLY A 624 4.34 -16.46 10.72
N PHE A 625 3.86 -17.64 11.16
CA PHE A 625 4.73 -18.76 11.53
C PHE A 625 5.51 -19.34 10.34
N ALA A 626 4.83 -19.51 9.20
CA ALA A 626 5.40 -20.15 8.03
C ALA A 626 6.10 -19.12 7.13
N PHE A 627 5.42 -18.04 6.75
CA PHE A 627 5.93 -17.13 5.72
C PHE A 627 6.91 -16.09 6.23
N ALA A 628 6.81 -15.65 7.48
CA ALA A 628 7.71 -14.61 8.00
C ALA A 628 9.20 -14.99 7.86
N PRO A 629 9.63 -16.23 8.17
CA PRO A 629 11.01 -16.68 7.95
C PRO A 629 11.48 -16.60 6.51
N THR A 630 10.81 -17.31 5.60
CA THR A 630 11.28 -17.50 4.22
C THR A 630 11.14 -16.24 3.36
N THR A 631 10.25 -15.34 3.75
CA THR A 631 9.95 -14.11 3.00
C THR A 631 10.68 -12.89 3.55
N TYR A 632 10.63 -12.65 4.87
CA TYR A 632 10.99 -11.34 5.42
C TYR A 632 12.38 -11.29 6.04
N PHE A 633 12.87 -12.36 6.67
CA PHE A 633 14.15 -12.29 7.38
C PHE A 633 15.23 -13.23 6.87
N LEU A 634 14.90 -14.44 6.41
CA LEU A 634 15.92 -15.39 5.96
C LEU A 634 16.66 -14.92 4.70
N PRO A 635 16.00 -14.37 3.64
CA PRO A 635 16.69 -13.77 2.51
C PRO A 635 17.62 -12.63 2.92
N CYS A 636 17.20 -11.84 3.91
CA CYS A 636 17.96 -10.70 4.42
C CYS A 636 19.23 -11.15 5.16
N ILE A 637 19.13 -12.21 5.97
CA ILE A 637 20.29 -12.81 6.63
C ILE A 637 21.26 -13.37 5.59
N MET A 638 20.76 -14.10 4.60
CA MET A 638 21.60 -14.64 3.53
C MET A 638 22.31 -13.52 2.76
N TRP A 639 21.61 -12.44 2.43
CA TRP A 639 22.18 -11.26 1.78
C TRP A 639 23.30 -10.63 2.60
N LEU A 640 23.10 -10.43 3.91
CA LEU A 640 24.11 -9.89 4.81
C LEU A 640 25.38 -10.77 4.88
N ILE A 641 25.21 -12.10 4.88
CA ILE A 641 26.34 -13.06 4.93
C ILE A 641 27.11 -13.09 3.61
N ILE A 642 26.38 -13.11 2.50
CA ILE A 642 26.93 -13.28 1.15
C ILE A 642 27.57 -11.98 0.64
N TYR A 643 26.78 -10.90 0.57
CA TYR A 643 27.20 -9.65 -0.08
C TYR A 643 27.96 -8.74 0.87
N LYS A 644 27.86 -8.96 2.19
CA LYS A 644 28.54 -8.18 3.25
C LYS A 644 28.49 -6.68 2.98
N PRO A 645 27.27 -6.09 2.88
CA PRO A 645 27.13 -4.66 2.60
C PRO A 645 27.84 -3.82 3.66
N ARG A 646 28.30 -2.62 3.29
CA ARG A 646 28.98 -1.69 4.21
C ARG A 646 28.15 -1.52 5.48
N LYS A 647 28.77 -1.77 6.64
CA LYS A 647 28.15 -1.58 7.97
C LYS A 647 27.59 -0.17 8.07
N PHE A 648 26.38 -0.05 8.63
CA PHE A 648 25.62 1.20 8.72
C PHE A 648 25.25 1.85 7.38
N GLY A 649 25.49 1.16 6.26
CA GLY A 649 24.93 1.53 4.97
C GLY A 649 23.43 1.22 4.91
N LEU A 650 22.74 1.80 3.95
CA LEU A 650 21.29 1.63 3.82
C LEU A 650 20.88 0.16 3.65
N SER A 651 21.53 -0.60 2.74
CA SER A 651 21.25 -2.03 2.59
C SER A 651 21.43 -2.78 3.92
N TRP A 652 22.44 -2.42 4.71
CA TRP A 652 22.64 -3.03 6.04
C TRP A 652 21.46 -2.74 6.98
N TRP A 653 21.04 -1.47 7.09
CA TRP A 653 19.89 -1.08 7.91
C TRP A 653 18.57 -1.68 7.43
N THR A 654 18.29 -1.66 6.12
CA THR A 654 17.07 -2.24 5.55
C THR A 654 16.98 -3.74 5.86
N ASN A 655 18.09 -4.49 5.70
CA ASN A 655 18.12 -5.91 6.04
C ASN A 655 17.83 -6.14 7.53
N TRP A 656 18.42 -5.36 8.44
CA TRP A 656 18.16 -5.49 9.87
C TRP A 656 16.73 -5.13 10.27
N ILE A 657 16.16 -4.08 9.68
CA ILE A 657 14.75 -3.71 9.91
C ILE A 657 13.82 -4.85 9.45
N CYS A 658 14.05 -5.41 8.25
CA CYS A 658 13.29 -6.55 7.76
C CYS A 658 13.44 -7.78 8.66
N ILE A 659 14.64 -8.02 9.22
CA ILE A 659 14.88 -9.12 10.17
C ILE A 659 14.05 -8.91 11.45
N VAL A 660 14.13 -7.73 12.06
CA VAL A 660 13.39 -7.43 13.30
C VAL A 660 11.88 -7.51 13.08
N LEU A 661 11.37 -6.87 12.01
CA LEU A 661 9.94 -6.93 11.68
C LEU A 661 9.49 -8.36 11.36
N GLY A 662 10.27 -9.12 10.60
CA GLY A 662 9.98 -10.52 10.29
C GLY A 662 9.94 -11.40 11.55
N LEU A 663 10.83 -11.18 12.51
CA LEU A 663 10.80 -11.88 13.80
C LEU A 663 9.56 -11.48 14.63
N CYS A 664 9.20 -10.20 14.67
CA CYS A 664 7.97 -9.75 15.31
C CYS A 664 6.73 -10.41 14.69
N LEU A 665 6.64 -10.48 13.35
CA LEU A 665 5.56 -11.16 12.65
C LEU A 665 5.50 -12.66 12.98
N MET A 666 6.65 -13.33 13.00
CA MET A 666 6.75 -14.76 13.34
C MET A 666 6.26 -15.07 14.76
N ILE A 667 6.42 -14.14 15.71
CA ILE A 667 6.02 -14.34 17.11
C ILE A 667 4.58 -13.89 17.35
N LEU A 668 4.24 -12.66 16.96
CA LEU A 668 2.96 -12.03 17.33
C LEU A 668 1.79 -12.62 16.56
N SER A 669 1.96 -12.83 15.25
CA SER A 669 0.86 -13.22 14.39
C SER A 669 0.29 -14.61 14.69
N PRO A 670 1.12 -15.64 14.94
CA PRO A 670 0.59 -16.96 15.32
C PRO A 670 -0.23 -16.94 16.61
N ILE A 671 0.05 -16.02 17.54
CA ILE A 671 -0.75 -15.86 18.76
C ILE A 671 -2.17 -15.39 18.40
N GLY A 672 -2.29 -14.40 17.51
CA GLY A 672 -3.58 -13.92 16.99
C GLY A 672 -4.33 -15.01 16.23
N GLY A 673 -3.66 -15.67 15.28
CA GLY A 673 -4.23 -16.77 14.49
C GLY A 673 -4.68 -17.95 15.33
N LEU A 674 -3.87 -18.36 16.32
CA LEU A 674 -4.22 -19.44 17.24
C LEU A 674 -5.44 -19.09 18.09
N ARG A 675 -5.55 -17.84 18.59
CA ARG A 675 -6.77 -17.41 19.29
C ARG A 675 -7.99 -17.50 18.38
N THR A 676 -7.90 -17.01 17.14
CA THR A 676 -9.01 -17.09 16.18
C THR A 676 -9.44 -18.53 15.93
N ILE A 677 -8.47 -19.44 15.75
CA ILE A 677 -8.72 -20.89 15.64
C ILE A 677 -9.43 -21.41 16.90
N ILE A 678 -8.92 -21.09 18.10
CA ILE A 678 -9.53 -21.55 19.36
C ILE A 678 -10.97 -21.07 19.50
N ILE A 679 -11.27 -19.81 19.13
CA ILE A 679 -12.62 -19.26 19.20
C ILE A 679 -13.54 -19.98 18.20
N GLN A 680 -13.10 -20.16 16.96
CA GLN A 680 -13.90 -20.84 15.92
C GLN A 680 -14.08 -22.34 16.23
N ALA A 681 -13.08 -22.97 16.84
CA ALA A 681 -13.11 -24.38 17.22
C ALA A 681 -14.13 -24.69 18.33
N LYS A 682 -14.45 -23.74 19.22
CA LYS A 682 -15.46 -23.94 20.27
C LYS A 682 -16.85 -24.27 19.74
N THR A 683 -17.20 -23.70 18.59
CA THR A 683 -18.50 -23.93 17.94
C THR A 683 -18.41 -24.97 16.82
N TYR A 684 -17.21 -25.41 16.47
CA TYR A 684 -16.98 -26.38 15.41
C TYR A 684 -17.15 -27.80 15.93
N LYS A 685 -18.01 -28.57 15.27
CA LYS A 685 -18.16 -30.00 15.55
C LYS A 685 -17.40 -30.79 14.51
N PHE A 686 -16.32 -31.45 14.94
CA PHE A 686 -15.49 -32.27 14.08
C PHE A 686 -16.33 -33.34 13.37
N TYR A 687 -16.26 -33.36 12.04
CA TYR A 687 -16.88 -34.36 11.16
C TYR A 687 -18.43 -34.49 11.27
N SER A 688 -19.13 -33.60 11.99
CA SER A 688 -20.57 -33.74 12.30
C SER A 688 -21.52 -33.02 11.38
#